data_AF-G3PPU3-F1
#
_entry.id   AF-G3PPU3-F1
#
_cell.length_a   1.000
_cell.length_b   1.000
_cell.length_c   1.000
_cell.angle_alpha   90.00
_cell.angle_beta   90.00
_cell.angle_gamma   90.00
#
_symmetry.space_group_name_H-M   'P 1'
#
loop_
_entity.id
_entity.type
_entity.pdbx_description
1 polymer ?
#
loop_
_entity_poly.entity_id
_entity_poly.type
_entity_poly.pdbx_seq_one_letter_code
_entity_poly.pdbx_strand_id
1 'polypeptide(L)'
;MAAVLLQVLERTELNKLPKGAQNKLEKFVTELRNANEEQRNANEELRRQRERLEADSEQQYFDIDKRLAESQEQILSATKDVQTLKEENKKLNEELSSLKGIEGETAEDKPPQQQTKAKYELEAEKRELERLLEKRKQEVENLTDDMKRLNEKLTETSKVKTELQLKLDGLQSSEASVQHREKRMEQEKELREKKIEWLTAELKAKTEELLNTNREKGKEILELQACLKNSKEQVTRLEGQLTSLKQTSEKQNERGEDLNNKLKQAKDEQSAMEEKYRNELNAHVKLSSLYKLAATDLETRNQELSRAVEELSKLVKDSGEANKTLEKKTSDMAELNTRLEAELTEKIKNMEKELETATVKASGKHCCAPSLTEEQLDAMCPSAAAISAIVKPAMKFFDLYNAYAECQTQLQLEKQETRRVSRVLDEIVLEVESKAPVLKRQREEYESMKRSMTSLCNKLEQARTEIYSLQKEKEEAKQRCDSMEREKLRTERQLEDTSTQVCSLLVELEEARGNQVTREDGTSANISSTSEVTSPRQLSFRSVEELQRQNQSLLKQLRELEEEKERQQSQVASARVSELEAGVDKLQKEVEQLKEQRNQQKQLADSSARQRDMYKTLLTQSTGFSLPPQEVSCVSAGPESSSHPAPVRPPLPATRAAPQRAAAESAQTAQANAALKQLSDSFALYKKEKAENDRMLNETNERLQKQLTDLRSSHAKLTSQLEFSSKRYEMLQDNVSAYRREICALQERNQKLSATAQQHEHVIHTMSQDLRQANEKLALEEVRVENFTKERDMLRQAESRLSREKEAVLAEQQNQNLLLTNLKSIQLTMERTESLTRQRLNDKIEHLEAEVASMKTRLDQEVAQKHALGRTMDAQLLEAKKQLETQNTLQQKTRELLRGAEQQVVALKAQLASASSSEAVAATGNASTPAPSQSEQELAEVKSSLRTAEEQKGELMEQLKNANATVEQYKAVVLTLEDSLKKEKESRCPLELRLKESGEVQKQLEKRILEAEKMKQQEREERRKAMDAVEKQVCELQRTLKSSQAEQQEALERAAAAVTMEQKAIQDSQLQTKLAAEAQAKYERELMLHAADVEALQELKKRSQQNAAQRRELEEQLSKTSSLLQEKTVALSATEKQLKEDLANKTRCCAELGKQNSLLHQQMDEMASRSRQQRSQQEQQLDLSFTEEGKTTEQILEILRFVRREKEIALAQCEASDREALRYKQRVEHQDRELKELQEALNA
;
A
#
# COMPACT_ATOMS: atom_id res chain seq x y z
N MET A 1 -18.22 1.94 -45.77
CA MET A 1 -18.52 1.26 -44.51
C MET A 1 -18.42 -0.24 -44.77
N ALA A 2 -19.49 -0.98 -45.06
CA ALA A 2 -19.51 -2.45 -45.28
C ALA A 2 -18.52 -3.10 -46.28
N ALA A 3 -17.64 -2.35 -46.93
CA ALA A 3 -16.62 -2.87 -47.84
C ALA A 3 -15.43 -3.56 -47.13
N VAL A 4 -15.12 -3.20 -45.87
CA VAL A 4 -13.92 -3.71 -45.18
C VAL A 4 -14.14 -5.11 -44.60
N LEU A 5 -15.30 -5.37 -43.96
CA LEU A 5 -15.63 -6.70 -43.46
C LEU A 5 -15.86 -7.73 -44.58
N LEU A 6 -16.28 -7.30 -45.78
CA LEU A 6 -16.40 -8.17 -46.96
C LEU A 6 -15.05 -8.67 -47.51
N GLN A 7 -13.92 -8.25 -46.95
CA GLN A 7 -12.60 -8.82 -47.25
C GLN A 7 -12.24 -10.01 -46.33
N VAL A 8 -13.06 -10.30 -45.30
CA VAL A 8 -12.79 -11.29 -44.24
C VAL A 8 -13.97 -12.23 -43.98
N LEU A 9 -15.20 -11.76 -44.17
CA LEU A 9 -16.44 -12.53 -44.01
C LEU A 9 -17.21 -12.58 -45.33
N GLU A 10 -17.85 -13.70 -45.63
CA GLU A 10 -18.72 -13.77 -46.81
C GLU A 10 -19.93 -12.85 -46.66
N ARG A 11 -20.49 -12.40 -47.80
CA ARG A 11 -21.69 -11.53 -47.82
C ARG A 11 -22.91 -12.18 -47.18
N THR A 12 -22.96 -13.51 -47.16
CA THR A 12 -23.95 -14.37 -46.49
C THR A 12 -23.79 -14.38 -44.97
N GLU A 13 -22.56 -14.26 -44.47
CA GLU A 13 -22.21 -14.26 -43.04
C GLU A 13 -22.31 -12.86 -42.44
N LEU A 14 -21.78 -11.85 -43.13
CA LEU A 14 -21.88 -10.46 -42.72
C LEU A 14 -23.34 -10.05 -42.51
N ASN A 15 -24.25 -10.48 -43.40
CA ASN A 15 -25.68 -10.22 -43.29
C ASN A 15 -26.37 -10.91 -42.08
N LYS A 16 -25.74 -11.89 -41.43
CA LYS A 16 -26.25 -12.50 -40.18
C LYS A 16 -25.86 -11.69 -38.92
N LEU A 17 -24.84 -10.84 -39.01
CA LEU A 17 -24.40 -10.02 -37.89
C LEU A 17 -25.34 -8.81 -37.69
N PRO A 18 -25.78 -8.50 -36.45
CA PRO A 18 -26.55 -7.30 -36.17
C PRO A 18 -25.77 -6.02 -36.57
N LYS A 19 -26.46 -5.01 -37.12
CA LYS A 19 -25.84 -3.75 -37.59
C LYS A 19 -24.96 -3.06 -36.53
N GLY A 20 -25.33 -3.15 -35.25
CA GLY A 20 -24.52 -2.62 -34.14
C GLY A 20 -23.19 -3.38 -33.91
N ALA A 21 -23.13 -4.66 -34.25
CA ALA A 21 -21.92 -5.46 -34.24
C ALA A 21 -21.08 -5.23 -35.52
N GLN A 22 -21.74 -5.19 -36.70
CA GLN A 22 -21.10 -4.81 -37.97
C GLN A 22 -20.35 -3.48 -37.83
N ASN A 23 -21.03 -2.42 -37.35
CA ASN A 23 -20.44 -1.09 -37.20
C ASN A 23 -19.27 -1.05 -36.19
N LYS A 24 -19.28 -1.89 -35.14
CA LYS A 24 -18.18 -1.99 -34.17
C LYS A 24 -16.97 -2.73 -34.75
N LEU A 25 -17.22 -3.83 -35.45
CA LEU A 25 -16.17 -4.61 -36.12
C LEU A 25 -15.55 -3.83 -37.29
N GLU A 26 -16.35 -3.09 -38.07
CA GLU A 26 -15.84 -2.17 -39.10
C GLU A 26 -14.92 -1.12 -38.49
N LYS A 27 -15.36 -0.43 -37.43
CA LYS A 27 -14.52 0.56 -36.73
C LYS A 27 -13.21 -0.05 -36.25
N PHE A 28 -13.27 -1.15 -35.51
CA PHE A 28 -12.08 -1.81 -34.98
C PHE A 28 -11.12 -2.30 -36.09
N VAL A 29 -11.64 -2.83 -37.20
CA VAL A 29 -10.79 -3.24 -38.34
C VAL A 29 -10.25 -2.04 -39.11
N THR A 30 -10.95 -0.90 -39.17
CA THR A 30 -10.37 0.35 -39.72
C THR A 30 -9.32 0.96 -38.79
N GLU A 31 -9.53 0.94 -37.47
CA GLU A 31 -8.59 1.42 -36.46
C GLU A 31 -7.30 0.56 -36.51
N LEU A 32 -7.43 -0.77 -36.57
CA LEU A 32 -6.30 -1.68 -36.78
C LEU A 32 -5.63 -1.50 -38.16
N ARG A 33 -6.39 -1.20 -39.23
CA ARG A 33 -5.80 -0.94 -40.56
C ARG A 33 -4.96 0.33 -40.52
N ASN A 34 -5.51 1.42 -39.99
CA ASN A 34 -4.80 2.69 -39.85
C ASN A 34 -3.54 2.53 -38.99
N ALA A 35 -3.62 1.84 -37.84
CA ALA A 35 -2.46 1.60 -36.99
C ALA A 35 -1.36 0.75 -37.67
N ASN A 36 -1.73 -0.25 -38.48
CA ASN A 36 -0.77 -1.01 -39.29
C ASN A 36 -0.18 -0.16 -40.44
N GLU A 37 -0.95 0.74 -41.03
CA GLU A 37 -0.51 1.64 -42.10
C GLU A 37 0.42 2.75 -41.55
N GLU A 38 0.13 3.28 -40.36
CA GLU A 38 1.02 4.16 -39.59
C GLU A 38 2.33 3.46 -39.19
N GLN A 39 2.28 2.24 -38.63
CA GLN A 39 3.48 1.46 -38.34
C GLN A 39 4.28 1.12 -39.60
N ARG A 40 3.61 0.85 -40.73
CA ARG A 40 4.27 0.61 -42.01
C ARG A 40 4.97 1.87 -42.52
N ASN A 41 4.30 3.02 -42.51
CA ASN A 41 4.87 4.30 -42.92
C ASN A 41 6.07 4.70 -42.03
N ALA A 42 5.98 4.45 -40.71
CA ALA A 42 7.10 4.65 -39.79
C ALA A 42 8.29 3.72 -40.11
N ASN A 43 8.05 2.44 -40.43
CA ASN A 43 9.10 1.51 -40.85
C ASN A 43 9.71 1.89 -42.21
N GLU A 44 8.91 2.36 -43.17
CA GLU A 44 9.40 2.80 -44.47
C GLU A 44 10.22 4.10 -44.36
N GLU A 45 9.86 5.03 -43.47
CA GLU A 45 10.66 6.23 -43.22
C GLU A 45 11.94 5.94 -42.42
N LEU A 46 11.91 5.03 -41.43
CA LEU A 46 13.12 4.56 -40.74
C LEU A 46 14.09 3.85 -41.71
N ARG A 47 13.58 3.13 -42.72
CA ARG A 47 14.41 2.55 -43.80
C ARG A 47 15.05 3.64 -44.65
N ARG A 48 14.29 4.64 -45.11
CA ARG A 48 14.86 5.80 -45.86
C ARG A 48 15.90 6.57 -45.06
N GLN A 49 15.70 6.73 -43.75
CA GLN A 49 16.68 7.37 -42.87
C GLN A 49 17.95 6.54 -42.75
N ARG A 50 17.84 5.21 -42.60
CA ARG A 50 18.99 4.32 -42.64
C ARG A 50 19.70 4.37 -44.00
N GLU A 51 18.99 4.23 -45.11
CA GLU A 51 19.53 4.25 -46.48
C GLU A 51 20.30 5.56 -46.77
N ARG A 52 19.81 6.70 -46.26
CA ARG A 52 20.54 7.99 -46.30
C ARG A 52 21.81 7.96 -45.47
N LEU A 53 21.75 7.52 -44.20
CA LEU A 53 22.93 7.45 -43.34
C LEU A 53 23.99 6.46 -43.85
N GLU A 54 23.55 5.37 -44.48
CA GLU A 54 24.41 4.38 -45.14
C GLU A 54 25.15 5.04 -46.31
N ALA A 55 24.43 5.70 -47.23
CA ALA A 55 25.03 6.46 -48.35
C ALA A 55 25.89 7.67 -47.92
N ASP A 56 25.47 8.43 -46.91
CA ASP A 56 26.22 9.56 -46.35
C ASP A 56 27.53 9.07 -45.70
N SER A 57 27.54 7.87 -45.12
CA SER A 57 28.75 7.25 -44.56
C SER A 57 29.68 6.73 -45.66
N GLU A 58 29.15 6.05 -46.69
CA GLU A 58 29.92 5.59 -47.85
C GLU A 58 30.60 6.76 -48.58
N GLN A 59 29.87 7.87 -48.78
CA GLN A 59 30.43 9.10 -49.37
C GLN A 59 31.53 9.71 -48.50
N GLN A 60 31.36 9.75 -47.18
CA GLN A 60 32.40 10.24 -46.25
C GLN A 60 33.65 9.34 -46.27
N TYR A 61 33.49 8.02 -46.29
CA TYR A 61 34.63 7.10 -46.45
C TYR A 61 35.35 7.31 -47.79
N PHE A 62 34.60 7.43 -48.89
CA PHE A 62 35.17 7.69 -50.22
C PHE A 62 35.94 9.02 -50.28
N ASP A 63 35.41 10.11 -49.70
CA ASP A 63 36.09 11.40 -49.65
C ASP A 63 37.32 11.39 -48.73
N ILE A 64 37.34 10.57 -47.68
CA ILE A 64 38.51 10.36 -46.81
C ILE A 64 39.59 9.56 -47.54
N ASP A 65 39.23 8.42 -48.16
CA ASP A 65 40.17 7.58 -48.91
C ASP A 65 40.77 8.33 -50.10
N LYS A 66 39.97 9.14 -50.80
CA LYS A 66 40.45 10.01 -51.87
C LYS A 66 41.47 11.04 -51.35
N ARG A 67 41.19 11.74 -50.25
CA ARG A 67 42.14 12.68 -49.63
C ARG A 67 43.40 11.98 -49.11
N LEU A 68 43.28 10.75 -48.65
CA LEU A 68 44.41 9.93 -48.23
C LEU A 68 45.30 9.56 -49.42
N ALA A 69 44.72 9.17 -50.56
CA ALA A 69 45.44 8.90 -51.79
C ALA A 69 46.13 10.17 -52.35
N GLU A 70 45.41 11.30 -52.42
CA GLU A 70 45.96 12.60 -52.84
C GLU A 70 47.12 13.04 -51.93
N SER A 71 47.02 12.84 -50.61
CA SER A 71 48.08 13.13 -49.65
C SER A 71 49.28 12.20 -49.80
N GLN A 72 49.07 10.90 -50.05
CA GLN A 72 50.16 9.96 -50.33
C GLN A 72 50.90 10.31 -51.63
N GLU A 73 50.19 10.70 -52.69
CA GLU A 73 50.81 11.12 -53.94
C GLU A 73 51.62 12.41 -53.76
N GLN A 74 51.11 13.40 -53.02
CA GLN A 74 51.85 14.63 -52.68
C GLN A 74 53.10 14.37 -51.82
N ILE A 75 53.03 13.42 -50.87
CA ILE A 75 54.21 13.00 -50.09
C ILE A 75 55.23 12.30 -51.00
N LEU A 76 54.79 11.48 -51.95
CA LEU A 76 55.65 10.80 -52.92
C LEU A 76 56.29 11.77 -53.93
N SER A 77 55.59 12.82 -54.38
CA SER A 77 56.19 13.86 -55.23
C SER A 77 57.21 14.69 -54.45
N ALA A 78 56.83 15.23 -53.29
CA ALA A 78 57.74 16.01 -52.44
C ALA A 78 58.98 15.22 -52.01
N THR A 79 58.86 13.89 -51.81
CA THR A 79 60.00 13.02 -51.53
C THR A 79 60.96 12.90 -52.72
N LYS A 80 60.45 12.86 -53.96
CA LYS A 80 61.27 12.89 -55.18
C LYS A 80 61.95 14.25 -55.35
N ASP A 81 61.21 15.34 -55.15
CA ASP A 81 61.75 16.71 -55.28
C ASP A 81 62.85 16.99 -54.24
N VAL A 82 62.72 16.46 -53.03
CA VAL A 82 63.77 16.51 -52.00
C VAL A 82 64.96 15.60 -52.32
N GLN A 83 64.82 14.59 -53.19
CA GLN A 83 65.92 13.78 -53.69
C GLN A 83 66.68 14.50 -54.82
N THR A 84 65.97 15.04 -55.82
CA THR A 84 66.60 15.79 -56.93
C THR A 84 67.34 17.03 -56.41
N LEU A 85 66.73 17.82 -55.52
CA LEU A 85 67.37 18.98 -54.91
C LEU A 85 68.63 18.60 -54.09
N LYS A 86 68.70 17.40 -53.50
CA LYS A 86 69.92 16.92 -52.82
C LYS A 86 71.03 16.55 -53.82
N GLU A 87 70.68 15.99 -54.97
CA GLU A 87 71.66 15.72 -56.04
C GLU A 87 72.17 17.01 -56.69
N GLU A 88 71.31 18.01 -56.87
CA GLU A 88 71.68 19.33 -57.41
C GLU A 88 72.56 20.13 -56.45
N ASN A 89 72.22 20.18 -55.15
CA ASN A 89 73.07 20.80 -54.14
C ASN A 89 74.45 20.13 -54.05
N LYS A 90 74.53 18.82 -54.30
CA LYS A 90 75.81 18.10 -54.35
C LYS A 90 76.68 18.56 -55.52
N LYS A 91 76.10 18.66 -56.73
CA LYS A 91 76.79 19.17 -57.94
C LYS A 91 77.26 20.62 -57.77
N LEU A 92 76.39 21.51 -57.28
CA LEU A 92 76.74 22.91 -57.03
C LEU A 92 77.86 23.09 -55.99
N ASN A 93 77.89 22.22 -54.97
CA ASN A 93 78.98 22.21 -53.98
C ASN A 93 80.31 21.68 -54.56
N GLU A 94 80.25 20.75 -55.51
CA GLU A 94 81.42 20.29 -56.27
C GLU A 94 81.92 21.41 -57.21
N GLU A 95 81.04 22.12 -57.93
CA GLU A 95 81.38 23.26 -58.79
C GLU A 95 81.97 24.45 -58.00
N LEU A 96 81.37 24.83 -56.88
CA LEU A 96 81.88 25.91 -56.00
C LEU A 96 83.27 25.63 -55.40
N SER A 97 83.71 24.36 -55.38
CA SER A 97 85.08 24.01 -54.97
C SER A 97 86.13 24.31 -56.04
N SER A 98 85.72 24.42 -57.31
CA SER A 98 86.62 24.60 -58.46
C SER A 98 86.95 26.06 -58.81
N LEU A 99 86.03 27.00 -58.53
CA LEU A 99 86.10 28.40 -59.00
C LEU A 99 86.79 29.37 -58.03
N LYS A 100 87.78 28.92 -57.25
CA LYS A 100 88.44 29.73 -56.20
C LYS A 100 89.95 29.96 -56.36
N GLY A 101 90.43 30.08 -57.60
CA GLY A 101 91.78 30.62 -57.88
C GLY A 101 92.00 31.07 -59.34
N ILE A 102 92.95 32.02 -59.52
CA ILE A 102 93.52 32.64 -60.77
C ILE A 102 93.04 34.09 -61.08
N GLU A 103 93.96 35.09 -61.13
CA GLU A 103 93.78 36.52 -61.58
C GLU A 103 95.13 37.22 -62.03
N GLY A 104 95.14 38.26 -62.93
CA GLY A 104 96.26 39.27 -63.14
C GLY A 104 96.49 40.02 -64.53
N GLU A 105 97.01 41.29 -64.51
CA GLU A 105 97.71 42.17 -65.57
C GLU A 105 96.98 42.92 -66.77
N THR A 106 97.41 43.98 -67.54
CA THR A 106 98.33 45.21 -67.52
C THR A 106 97.99 46.32 -68.64
N ALA A 107 98.84 47.35 -69.01
CA ALA A 107 98.47 48.61 -69.78
C ALA A 107 99.58 49.42 -70.61
N GLU A 108 99.27 50.66 -71.16
CA GLU A 108 100.08 51.78 -71.84
C GLU A 108 100.07 51.92 -73.44
N ASP A 109 100.45 52.99 -74.22
CA ASP A 109 101.20 54.31 -74.09
C ASP A 109 100.67 55.53 -75.00
N LYS A 110 101.50 56.46 -75.60
CA LYS A 110 101.22 57.97 -75.69
C LYS A 110 101.42 58.87 -77.02
N PRO A 111 102.56 59.59 -77.37
CA PRO A 111 102.56 61.09 -77.61
C PRO A 111 103.00 61.80 -79.00
N PRO A 112 103.88 62.88 -79.18
CA PRO A 112 103.46 64.21 -79.81
C PRO A 112 104.42 65.14 -80.72
N GLN A 113 103.91 66.29 -81.27
CA GLN A 113 104.57 67.59 -81.79
C GLN A 113 105.36 67.65 -83.17
N GLN A 114 105.91 68.75 -83.80
CA GLN A 114 106.19 70.22 -83.53
C GLN A 114 106.53 71.17 -84.78
N GLN A 115 106.52 72.54 -84.61
CA GLN A 115 107.39 73.66 -85.18
C GLN A 115 107.09 74.56 -86.46
N THR A 116 107.74 75.76 -86.53
CA THR A 116 107.45 76.94 -87.43
C THR A 116 108.54 78.06 -87.43
N LYS A 117 108.86 78.77 -88.55
CA LYS A 117 109.29 80.22 -88.49
C LYS A 117 109.24 81.17 -89.73
N ALA A 118 108.64 80.81 -90.88
CA ALA A 118 108.21 81.78 -91.90
C ALA A 118 106.94 82.56 -91.45
N LYS A 119 107.03 83.13 -90.25
CA LYS A 119 105.93 83.08 -89.28
C LYS A 119 105.56 84.44 -88.70
N TYR A 120 106.41 85.46 -88.74
CA TYR A 120 106.12 86.74 -88.07
C TYR A 120 105.09 87.62 -88.78
N GLU A 121 105.10 87.62 -90.11
CA GLU A 121 104.12 88.35 -90.94
C GLU A 121 102.82 87.55 -91.04
N LEU A 122 102.92 86.24 -91.29
CA LEU A 122 101.81 85.32 -91.10
C LEU A 122 101.25 85.38 -89.67
N GLU A 123 102.03 85.66 -88.62
CA GLU A 123 101.55 85.87 -87.24
C GLU A 123 100.84 87.21 -87.03
N ALA A 124 100.83 88.17 -87.95
CA ALA A 124 99.91 89.30 -87.84
C ALA A 124 98.48 88.81 -88.10
N GLU A 125 98.25 88.29 -89.30
CA GLU A 125 96.96 87.75 -89.75
C GLU A 125 96.57 86.49 -88.95
N LYS A 126 97.53 85.63 -88.62
CA LYS A 126 97.33 84.44 -87.77
C LYS A 126 97.13 84.80 -86.31
N ARG A 127 97.63 85.90 -85.75
CA ARG A 127 97.21 86.34 -84.39
C ARG A 127 95.75 86.80 -84.40
N GLU A 128 95.29 87.45 -85.46
CA GLU A 128 93.93 87.95 -85.56
C GLU A 128 92.92 86.83 -85.87
N LEU A 129 93.28 85.91 -86.78
CA LEU A 129 92.59 84.65 -87.00
C LEU A 129 92.65 83.74 -85.76
N GLU A 130 93.79 83.64 -85.05
CA GLU A 130 93.87 82.96 -83.75
C GLU A 130 92.94 83.64 -82.74
N ARG A 131 92.82 84.97 -82.71
CA ARG A 131 91.91 85.63 -81.77
C ARG A 131 90.43 85.35 -82.06
N LEU A 132 90.07 85.13 -83.32
CA LEU A 132 88.74 84.66 -83.73
C LEU A 132 88.56 83.16 -83.49
N LEU A 133 89.56 82.35 -83.78
CA LEU A 133 89.55 80.90 -83.65
C LEU A 133 89.61 80.48 -82.17
N GLU A 134 90.30 81.23 -81.31
CA GLU A 134 90.31 81.06 -79.84
C GLU A 134 88.98 81.49 -79.22
N LYS A 135 88.33 82.56 -79.72
CA LYS A 135 86.94 82.86 -79.36
C LYS A 135 86.00 81.71 -79.77
N ARG A 136 86.13 81.19 -80.99
CA ARG A 136 85.31 80.07 -81.48
C ARG A 136 85.62 78.75 -80.77
N LYS A 137 86.88 78.50 -80.38
CA LYS A 137 87.24 77.41 -79.46
C LYS A 137 86.59 77.62 -78.11
N GLN A 138 86.68 78.81 -77.51
CA GLN A 138 86.06 79.04 -76.20
C GLN A 138 84.54 78.88 -76.26
N GLU A 139 83.89 79.33 -77.33
CA GLU A 139 82.47 79.05 -77.60
C GLU A 139 82.21 77.54 -77.73
N VAL A 140 83.02 76.80 -78.48
CA VAL A 140 82.90 75.34 -78.66
C VAL A 140 83.23 74.56 -77.38
N GLU A 141 84.21 74.99 -76.58
CA GLU A 141 84.59 74.41 -75.29
C GLU A 141 83.48 74.64 -74.26
N ASN A 142 82.95 75.87 -74.17
CA ASN A 142 81.80 76.18 -73.33
C ASN A 142 80.58 75.33 -73.72
N LEU A 143 80.27 75.24 -75.02
CA LEU A 143 79.18 74.37 -75.53
C LEU A 143 79.47 72.88 -75.31
N THR A 144 80.73 72.44 -75.36
CA THR A 144 81.14 71.06 -75.10
C THR A 144 81.02 70.75 -73.61
N ASP A 145 81.36 71.68 -72.72
CA ASP A 145 81.23 71.53 -71.27
C ASP A 145 79.77 71.63 -70.82
N ASP A 146 78.94 72.45 -71.45
CA ASP A 146 77.50 72.44 -71.22
C ASP A 146 76.84 71.17 -71.79
N MET A 147 77.32 70.63 -72.91
CA MET A 147 76.93 69.28 -73.39
C MET A 147 77.37 68.17 -72.43
N LYS A 148 78.58 68.24 -71.84
CA LYS A 148 79.01 67.33 -70.77
C LYS A 148 78.09 67.43 -69.57
N ARG A 149 77.87 68.64 -69.03
CA ARG A 149 76.98 68.90 -67.88
C ARG A 149 75.54 68.42 -68.12
N LEU A 150 75.03 68.54 -69.35
CA LEU A 150 73.72 68.01 -69.72
C LEU A 150 73.71 66.49 -69.82
N ASN A 151 74.74 65.86 -70.38
CA ASN A 151 74.88 64.40 -70.39
C ASN A 151 75.10 63.82 -68.97
N GLU A 152 75.91 64.47 -68.14
CA GLU A 152 76.12 64.12 -66.73
C GLU A 152 74.77 64.11 -66.00
N LYS A 153 74.02 65.23 -66.03
CA LYS A 153 72.67 65.32 -65.48
C LYS A 153 71.69 64.30 -66.08
N LEU A 154 71.79 63.99 -67.38
CA LEU A 154 70.96 62.97 -68.03
C LEU A 154 71.32 61.56 -67.53
N THR A 155 72.60 61.25 -67.31
CA THR A 155 73.01 59.97 -66.72
C THR A 155 72.68 59.89 -65.23
N GLU A 156 72.78 60.98 -64.47
CA GLU A 156 72.39 61.05 -63.06
C GLU A 156 70.88 60.88 -62.89
N THR A 157 70.06 61.61 -63.64
CA THR A 157 68.60 61.43 -63.63
C THR A 157 68.19 60.05 -64.14
N SER A 158 68.92 59.46 -65.10
CA SER A 158 68.69 58.08 -65.53
C SER A 158 69.05 57.07 -64.42
N LYS A 159 70.18 57.24 -63.72
CA LYS A 159 70.59 56.42 -62.57
C LYS A 159 69.54 56.48 -61.46
N VAL A 160 69.16 57.69 -61.04
CA VAL A 160 68.12 57.93 -60.02
C VAL A 160 66.78 57.33 -60.45
N LYS A 161 66.40 57.43 -61.74
CA LYS A 161 65.20 56.76 -62.26
C LYS A 161 65.30 55.23 -62.16
N THR A 162 66.43 54.63 -62.53
CA THR A 162 66.61 53.17 -62.40
C THR A 162 66.65 52.72 -60.93
N GLU A 163 67.25 53.50 -60.03
CA GLU A 163 67.22 53.21 -58.59
C GLU A 163 65.82 53.31 -58.01
N LEU A 164 65.02 54.31 -58.41
CA LEU A 164 63.63 54.45 -57.97
C LEU A 164 62.76 53.33 -58.54
N GLN A 165 63.01 52.88 -59.77
CA GLN A 165 62.35 51.71 -60.34
C GLN A 165 62.71 50.43 -59.55
N LEU A 166 63.99 50.16 -59.30
CA LEU A 166 64.41 49.01 -58.50
C LEU A 166 63.87 49.05 -57.06
N LYS A 167 63.73 50.23 -56.46
CA LYS A 167 63.07 50.42 -55.15
C LYS A 167 61.57 50.16 -55.23
N LEU A 168 60.89 50.57 -56.32
CA LEU A 168 59.47 50.28 -56.56
C LEU A 168 59.23 48.77 -56.77
N ASP A 169 60.02 48.13 -57.63
CA ASP A 169 59.92 46.70 -57.92
C ASP A 169 60.24 45.86 -56.66
N GLY A 170 61.22 46.30 -55.86
CA GLY A 170 61.53 45.74 -54.55
C GLY A 170 60.42 45.91 -53.51
N LEU A 171 59.71 47.04 -53.52
CA LEU A 171 58.54 47.26 -52.66
C LEU A 171 57.34 46.42 -53.11
N GLN A 172 57.07 46.33 -54.42
CA GLN A 172 55.96 45.53 -54.97
C GLN A 172 56.16 44.02 -54.74
N SER A 173 57.38 43.52 -54.91
CA SER A 173 57.72 42.12 -54.60
C SER A 173 57.67 41.83 -53.10
N SER A 174 58.10 42.79 -52.25
CA SER A 174 57.92 42.72 -50.80
C SER A 174 56.43 42.69 -50.42
N GLU A 175 55.61 43.59 -50.95
CA GLU A 175 54.17 43.67 -50.73
C GLU A 175 53.47 42.36 -51.13
N ALA A 176 53.75 41.84 -52.32
CA ALA A 176 53.23 40.54 -52.76
C ALA A 176 53.63 39.42 -51.79
N SER A 177 54.88 39.40 -51.31
CA SER A 177 55.34 38.41 -50.32
C SER A 177 54.61 38.54 -48.97
N VAL A 178 54.27 39.76 -48.55
CA VAL A 178 53.48 40.03 -47.34
C VAL A 178 52.04 39.58 -47.54
N GLN A 179 51.38 39.97 -48.64
CA GLN A 179 50.01 39.53 -48.95
C GLN A 179 49.89 37.99 -49.06
N HIS A 180 50.90 37.30 -49.62
CA HIS A 180 50.94 35.84 -49.64
C HIS A 180 51.17 35.23 -48.25
N ARG A 181 51.90 35.90 -47.36
CA ARG A 181 52.10 35.48 -45.97
C ARG A 181 50.84 35.70 -45.13
N GLU A 182 50.20 36.84 -45.31
CA GLU A 182 48.93 37.23 -44.69
C GLU A 182 47.83 36.24 -45.05
N LYS A 183 47.58 35.99 -46.35
CA LYS A 183 46.60 34.99 -46.82
C LYS A 183 46.87 33.58 -46.28
N ARG A 184 48.14 33.19 -46.09
CA ARG A 184 48.50 31.92 -45.43
C ARG A 184 48.18 31.92 -43.94
N MET A 185 48.53 32.98 -43.22
CA MET A 185 48.21 33.13 -41.79
C MET A 185 46.69 33.18 -41.56
N GLU A 186 45.93 33.76 -42.49
CA GLU A 186 44.48 33.83 -42.46
C GLU A 186 43.83 32.47 -42.73
N GLN A 187 44.34 31.71 -43.71
CA GLN A 187 43.95 30.30 -43.92
C GLN A 187 44.31 29.41 -42.72
N GLU A 188 45.50 29.58 -42.12
CA GLU A 188 45.87 28.88 -40.89
C GLU A 188 44.96 29.26 -39.70
N LYS A 189 44.56 30.54 -39.61
CA LYS A 189 43.62 31.03 -38.61
C LYS A 189 42.24 30.40 -38.81
N GLU A 190 41.68 30.45 -40.02
CA GLU A 190 40.40 29.79 -40.35
C GLU A 190 40.44 28.29 -40.04
N LEU A 191 41.54 27.59 -40.36
CA LEU A 191 41.69 26.16 -40.06
C LEU A 191 41.80 25.88 -38.56
N ARG A 192 42.41 26.77 -37.77
CA ARG A 192 42.42 26.69 -36.30
C ARG A 192 41.05 27.00 -35.71
N GLU A 193 40.36 28.03 -36.21
CA GLU A 193 39.01 28.42 -35.78
C GLU A 193 38.01 27.29 -36.06
N LYS A 194 37.94 26.76 -37.29
CA LYS A 194 37.10 25.61 -37.64
C LYS A 194 37.42 24.36 -36.81
N LYS A 195 38.69 24.16 -36.44
CA LYS A 195 39.10 23.06 -35.54
C LYS A 195 38.70 23.31 -34.08
N ILE A 196 38.70 24.55 -33.60
CA ILE A 196 38.19 24.93 -32.28
C ILE A 196 36.66 24.81 -32.24
N GLU A 197 35.96 25.23 -33.29
CA GLU A 197 34.51 25.04 -33.44
C GLU A 197 34.14 23.55 -33.44
N TRP A 198 34.84 22.73 -34.23
CA TRP A 198 34.62 21.28 -34.25
C TRP A 198 34.92 20.62 -32.89
N LEU A 199 36.07 20.93 -32.26
CA LEU A 199 36.41 20.40 -30.94
C LEU A 199 35.44 20.86 -29.84
N THR A 200 34.91 22.08 -29.91
CA THR A 200 33.92 22.57 -28.93
C THR A 200 32.50 22.06 -29.22
N ALA A 201 32.15 21.78 -30.47
CA ALA A 201 30.93 21.07 -30.83
C ALA A 201 30.98 19.60 -30.36
N GLU A 202 32.11 18.91 -30.54
CA GLU A 202 32.28 17.54 -30.05
C GLU A 202 32.34 17.48 -28.51
N LEU A 203 33.01 18.44 -27.84
CA LEU A 203 32.93 18.55 -26.37
C LEU A 203 31.52 18.79 -25.85
N LYS A 204 30.70 19.59 -26.55
CA LYS A 204 29.27 19.77 -26.23
C LYS A 204 28.50 18.46 -26.44
N ALA A 205 28.64 17.82 -27.61
CA ALA A 205 28.01 16.54 -27.89
C ALA A 205 28.37 15.47 -26.84
N LYS A 206 29.65 15.34 -26.47
CA LYS A 206 30.10 14.38 -25.44
C LYS A 206 29.69 14.76 -24.03
N THR A 207 29.59 16.04 -23.67
CA THR A 207 29.01 16.43 -22.38
C THR A 207 27.49 16.26 -22.34
N GLU A 208 26.78 16.43 -23.46
CA GLU A 208 25.35 16.14 -23.57
C GLU A 208 25.06 14.63 -23.57
N GLU A 209 25.86 13.80 -24.26
CA GLU A 209 25.83 12.33 -24.17
C GLU A 209 26.07 11.86 -22.72
N LEU A 210 27.09 12.40 -22.03
CA LEU A 210 27.37 12.07 -20.63
C LEU A 210 26.26 12.54 -19.69
N LEU A 211 25.66 13.71 -19.93
CA LEU A 211 24.51 14.18 -19.15
C LEU A 211 23.25 13.34 -19.41
N ASN A 212 23.01 12.91 -20.65
CA ASN A 212 21.86 12.09 -21.00
C ASN A 212 21.99 10.66 -20.46
N THR A 213 23.14 10.01 -20.66
CA THR A 213 23.40 8.69 -20.05
C THR A 213 23.38 8.74 -18.53
N ASN A 214 23.85 9.80 -17.88
CA ASN A 214 23.75 9.97 -16.43
C ASN A 214 22.29 10.25 -15.97
N ARG A 215 21.49 10.97 -16.75
CA ARG A 215 20.03 11.12 -16.52
C ARG A 215 19.28 9.80 -16.70
N GLU A 216 19.64 9.02 -17.71
CA GLU A 216 19.04 7.70 -18.00
C GLU A 216 19.41 6.69 -16.93
N LYS A 217 20.68 6.60 -16.53
CA LYS A 217 21.10 5.80 -15.39
C LYS A 217 20.51 6.30 -14.07
N GLY A 218 20.32 7.61 -13.91
CA GLY A 218 19.56 8.17 -12.79
C GLY A 218 18.10 7.71 -12.75
N LYS A 219 17.40 7.71 -13.89
CA LYS A 219 16.04 7.16 -14.01
C LYS A 219 16.01 5.65 -13.75
N GLU A 220 16.89 4.89 -14.39
CA GLU A 220 17.01 3.43 -14.25
C GLU A 220 17.29 3.04 -12.78
N ILE A 221 18.16 3.80 -12.07
CA ILE A 221 18.38 3.64 -10.63
C ILE A 221 17.14 3.97 -9.81
N LEU A 222 16.42 5.05 -10.11
CA LEU A 222 15.17 5.41 -9.41
C LEU A 222 14.04 4.40 -9.67
N GLU A 223 13.92 3.88 -10.88
CA GLU A 223 12.98 2.83 -11.28
C GLU A 223 13.33 1.51 -10.60
N LEU A 224 14.60 1.11 -10.57
CA LEU A 224 15.07 -0.05 -9.82
C LEU A 224 14.87 0.11 -8.31
N GLN A 225 15.08 1.31 -7.75
CA GLN A 225 14.79 1.60 -6.34
C GLN A 225 13.28 1.58 -6.03
N ALA A 226 12.43 2.08 -6.93
CA ALA A 226 10.98 2.01 -6.82
C ALA A 226 10.49 0.56 -6.92
N CYS A 227 10.98 -0.22 -7.87
CA CYS A 227 10.69 -1.65 -8.00
C CYS A 227 11.20 -2.46 -6.79
N LEU A 228 12.39 -2.16 -6.27
CA LEU A 228 12.92 -2.76 -5.03
C LEU A 228 12.06 -2.40 -3.82
N LYS A 229 11.59 -1.15 -3.71
CA LYS A 229 10.70 -0.70 -2.63
C LYS A 229 9.33 -1.37 -2.73
N ASN A 230 8.70 -1.35 -3.91
CA ASN A 230 7.43 -2.03 -4.17
C ASN A 230 7.54 -3.54 -3.91
N SER A 231 8.65 -4.18 -4.30
CA SER A 231 8.92 -5.60 -4.01
C SER A 231 9.06 -5.86 -2.51
N LYS A 232 9.78 -5.00 -1.77
CA LYS A 232 9.87 -5.09 -0.30
C LYS A 232 8.52 -4.88 0.38
N GLU A 233 7.71 -3.95 -0.09
CA GLU A 233 6.35 -3.70 0.43
C GLU A 233 5.37 -4.83 0.08
N GLN A 234 5.54 -5.48 -1.08
CA GLN A 234 4.84 -6.72 -1.41
C GLN A 234 5.30 -7.88 -0.51
N VAL A 235 6.61 -8.02 -0.23
CA VAL A 235 7.14 -9.04 0.68
C VAL A 235 6.59 -8.82 2.10
N THR A 236 6.68 -7.63 2.68
CA THR A 236 6.15 -7.38 4.04
C THR A 236 4.62 -7.51 4.10
N ARG A 237 3.89 -7.17 3.02
CA ARG A 237 2.45 -7.45 2.91
C ARG A 237 2.15 -8.94 2.85
N LEU A 238 2.93 -9.71 2.09
CA LEU A 238 2.80 -11.18 1.99
C LEU A 238 3.21 -11.86 3.30
N GLU A 239 4.21 -11.36 4.02
CA GLU A 239 4.58 -11.80 5.37
C GLU A 239 3.48 -11.49 6.38
N GLY A 240 2.84 -10.30 6.31
CA GLY A 240 1.66 -9.96 7.10
C GLY A 240 0.44 -10.84 6.79
N GLN A 241 0.23 -11.18 5.51
CA GLN A 241 -0.80 -12.13 5.11
C GLN A 241 -0.47 -13.57 5.56
N LEU A 242 0.78 -14.01 5.44
CA LEU A 242 1.21 -15.35 5.81
C LEU A 242 1.24 -15.55 7.34
N THR A 243 1.59 -14.52 8.11
CA THR A 243 1.48 -14.54 9.58
C THR A 243 0.04 -14.48 10.06
N SER A 244 -0.83 -13.68 9.43
CA SER A 244 -2.27 -13.71 9.76
C SER A 244 -2.92 -15.04 9.37
N LEU A 245 -2.57 -15.62 8.22
CA LEU A 245 -3.00 -16.95 7.81
C LEU A 245 -2.51 -18.03 8.79
N LYS A 246 -1.24 -18.03 9.20
CA LYS A 246 -0.72 -18.90 10.27
C LYS A 246 -1.55 -18.77 11.54
N GLN A 247 -1.77 -17.56 12.04
CA GLN A 247 -2.60 -17.34 13.23
C GLN A 247 -4.05 -17.82 13.05
N THR A 248 -4.63 -17.72 11.86
CA THR A 248 -5.96 -18.30 11.60
C THR A 248 -5.93 -19.82 11.50
N SER A 249 -4.86 -20.42 10.97
CA SER A 249 -4.69 -21.88 10.92
C SER A 249 -4.43 -22.46 12.30
N GLU A 250 -3.63 -21.79 13.13
CA GLU A 250 -3.39 -22.12 14.54
C GLU A 250 -4.72 -22.07 15.30
N LYS A 251 -5.48 -20.97 15.20
CA LYS A 251 -6.82 -20.84 15.82
C LYS A 251 -7.87 -21.81 15.26
N GLN A 252 -7.73 -22.27 14.02
CA GLN A 252 -8.59 -23.34 13.47
C GLN A 252 -8.16 -24.72 13.97
N ASN A 253 -6.86 -24.96 14.14
CA ASN A 253 -6.34 -26.19 14.72
C ASN A 253 -6.68 -26.30 16.21
N GLU A 254 -6.46 -25.23 16.99
CA GLU A 254 -6.92 -25.11 18.38
C GLU A 254 -8.41 -25.45 18.50
N ARG A 255 -9.27 -24.85 17.66
CA ARG A 255 -10.71 -25.17 17.61
C ARG A 255 -11.00 -26.61 17.19
N GLY A 256 -10.20 -27.17 16.29
CA GLY A 256 -10.29 -28.57 15.87
C GLY A 256 -9.96 -29.53 17.02
N GLU A 257 -8.89 -29.26 17.75
CA GLU A 257 -8.49 -29.98 18.96
C GLU A 257 -9.53 -29.82 20.07
N ASP A 258 -10.06 -28.60 20.28
CA ASP A 258 -11.15 -28.31 21.22
C ASP A 258 -12.42 -29.10 20.91
N LEU A 259 -12.81 -29.17 19.63
CA LEU A 259 -13.96 -29.94 19.16
C LEU A 259 -13.71 -31.45 19.23
N ASN A 260 -12.47 -31.91 18.97
CA ASN A 260 -12.10 -33.31 19.08
C ASN A 260 -12.03 -33.76 20.55
N ASN A 261 -11.55 -32.90 21.45
CA ASN A 261 -11.58 -33.11 22.90
C ASN A 261 -13.02 -33.15 23.43
N LYS A 262 -13.91 -32.26 22.97
CA LYS A 262 -15.35 -32.30 23.28
C LYS A 262 -16.04 -33.55 22.71
N LEU A 263 -15.69 -33.96 21.50
CA LEU A 263 -16.18 -35.21 20.89
C LEU A 263 -15.69 -36.44 21.65
N LYS A 264 -14.44 -36.44 22.13
CA LYS A 264 -13.89 -37.48 22.98
C LYS A 264 -14.60 -37.52 24.33
N GLN A 265 -14.73 -36.38 25.01
CA GLN A 265 -15.48 -36.29 26.28
C GLN A 265 -16.92 -36.79 26.11
N ALA A 266 -17.63 -36.40 25.05
CA ALA A 266 -18.98 -36.90 24.78
C ALA A 266 -19.04 -38.42 24.52
N LYS A 267 -17.99 -39.03 23.94
CA LYS A 267 -17.87 -40.50 23.79
C LYS A 267 -17.52 -41.20 25.10
N ASP A 268 -16.66 -40.59 25.91
CA ASP A 268 -16.29 -41.10 27.24
C ASP A 268 -17.49 -41.02 28.20
N GLU A 269 -18.30 -39.94 28.11
CA GLU A 269 -19.59 -39.79 28.79
C GLU A 269 -20.65 -40.75 28.25
N GLN A 270 -20.79 -40.91 26.93
CA GLN A 270 -21.71 -41.89 26.34
C GLN A 270 -21.35 -43.32 26.78
N SER A 271 -20.08 -43.72 26.71
CA SER A 271 -19.67 -45.06 27.12
C SER A 271 -19.87 -45.30 28.62
N ALA A 272 -19.60 -44.31 29.47
CA ALA A 272 -19.93 -44.37 30.89
C ALA A 272 -21.46 -44.44 31.16
N MET A 273 -22.30 -43.83 30.32
CA MET A 273 -23.76 -43.98 30.38
C MET A 273 -24.22 -45.35 29.87
N GLU A 274 -23.64 -45.88 28.80
CA GLU A 274 -23.91 -47.24 28.34
C GLU A 274 -23.47 -48.30 29.37
N GLU A 275 -22.37 -48.09 30.09
CA GLU A 275 -21.98 -48.95 31.21
C GLU A 275 -22.98 -48.87 32.38
N LYS A 276 -23.50 -47.69 32.72
CA LYS A 276 -24.61 -47.56 33.70
C LYS A 276 -25.84 -48.33 33.22
N TYR A 277 -26.28 -48.12 31.97
CA TYR A 277 -27.44 -48.83 31.42
C TYR A 277 -27.22 -50.36 31.33
N ARG A 278 -26.00 -50.83 31.03
CA ARG A 278 -25.65 -52.27 31.11
C ARG A 278 -25.72 -52.78 32.55
N ASN A 279 -25.26 -52.00 33.53
CA ASN A 279 -25.31 -52.37 34.95
C ASN A 279 -26.74 -52.33 35.53
N GLU A 280 -27.57 -51.39 35.09
CA GLU A 280 -29.01 -51.29 35.41
C GLU A 280 -29.80 -52.44 34.76
N LEU A 281 -29.55 -52.74 33.48
CA LEU A 281 -30.14 -53.88 32.79
C LEU A 281 -29.76 -55.20 33.50
N ASN A 282 -28.50 -55.35 33.89
CA ASN A 282 -28.04 -56.48 34.71
C ASN A 282 -28.71 -56.52 36.10
N ALA A 283 -29.01 -55.36 36.72
CA ALA A 283 -29.78 -55.29 37.96
C ALA A 283 -31.23 -55.75 37.75
N HIS A 284 -31.87 -55.30 36.67
CA HIS A 284 -33.24 -55.69 36.32
C HIS A 284 -33.36 -57.16 35.91
N VAL A 285 -32.35 -57.72 35.22
CA VAL A 285 -32.28 -59.16 34.92
C VAL A 285 -32.13 -59.97 36.22
N LYS A 286 -31.27 -59.54 37.15
CA LYS A 286 -31.13 -60.17 38.48
C LYS A 286 -32.44 -60.09 39.27
N LEU A 287 -33.08 -58.91 39.35
CA LEU A 287 -34.39 -58.74 39.99
C LEU A 287 -35.48 -59.61 39.33
N SER A 288 -35.52 -59.68 37.99
CA SER A 288 -36.45 -60.56 37.28
C SER A 288 -36.21 -62.04 37.60
N SER A 289 -34.94 -62.46 37.72
CA SER A 289 -34.60 -63.82 38.13
C SER A 289 -35.01 -64.12 39.59
N LEU A 290 -34.82 -63.17 40.51
CA LEU A 290 -35.26 -63.29 41.90
C LEU A 290 -36.79 -63.30 42.02
N TYR A 291 -37.52 -62.48 41.24
CA TYR A 291 -38.98 -62.53 41.20
C TYR A 291 -39.50 -63.83 40.57
N LYS A 292 -38.81 -64.40 39.58
CA LYS A 292 -39.14 -65.73 39.04
C LYS A 292 -38.91 -66.84 40.07
N LEU A 293 -37.80 -66.81 40.80
CA LEU A 293 -37.52 -67.76 41.88
C LEU A 293 -38.55 -67.63 43.01
N ALA A 294 -38.86 -66.41 43.46
CA ALA A 294 -39.89 -66.16 44.46
C ALA A 294 -41.29 -66.58 43.97
N ALA A 295 -41.59 -66.44 42.67
CA ALA A 295 -42.83 -66.95 42.09
C ALA A 295 -42.87 -68.48 42.09
N THR A 296 -41.78 -69.18 41.73
CA THR A 296 -41.71 -70.65 41.82
C THR A 296 -41.76 -71.15 43.27
N ASP A 297 -41.19 -70.41 44.23
CA ASP A 297 -41.27 -70.72 45.66
C ASP A 297 -42.68 -70.52 46.22
N LEU A 298 -43.43 -69.54 45.71
CA LEU A 298 -44.85 -69.37 46.02
C LEU A 298 -45.73 -70.38 45.29
N GLU A 299 -45.37 -70.82 44.09
CA GLU A 299 -46.10 -71.82 43.32
C GLU A 299 -45.92 -73.22 43.91
N THR A 300 -44.71 -73.60 44.31
CA THR A 300 -44.44 -74.82 45.08
C THR A 300 -45.17 -74.83 46.42
N ARG A 301 -45.13 -73.73 47.19
CA ARG A 301 -45.94 -73.59 48.42
C ARG A 301 -47.44 -73.65 48.15
N ASN A 302 -47.93 -73.08 47.04
CA ASN A 302 -49.34 -73.21 46.65
C ASN A 302 -49.68 -74.65 46.25
N GLN A 303 -48.76 -75.40 45.64
CA GLN A 303 -48.94 -76.84 45.38
C GLN A 303 -48.93 -77.66 46.68
N GLU A 304 -48.08 -77.33 47.66
CA GLU A 304 -48.06 -77.94 48.99
C GLU A 304 -49.35 -77.65 49.77
N LEU A 305 -49.80 -76.39 49.77
CA LEU A 305 -51.08 -75.99 50.35
C LEU A 305 -52.26 -76.65 49.61
N SER A 306 -52.19 -76.79 48.28
CA SER A 306 -53.22 -77.49 47.51
C SER A 306 -53.26 -78.98 47.85
N ARG A 307 -52.12 -79.65 48.02
CA ARG A 307 -52.03 -81.04 48.52
C ARG A 307 -52.60 -81.16 49.94
N ALA A 308 -52.26 -80.24 50.84
CA ALA A 308 -52.82 -80.22 52.20
C ALA A 308 -54.34 -79.98 52.20
N VAL A 309 -54.85 -79.12 51.32
CA VAL A 309 -56.30 -78.90 51.12
C VAL A 309 -56.96 -80.13 50.47
N GLU A 310 -56.29 -80.82 49.53
CA GLU A 310 -56.77 -82.09 48.99
C GLU A 310 -56.84 -83.19 50.06
N GLU A 311 -55.82 -83.32 50.90
CA GLU A 311 -55.76 -84.25 52.03
C GLU A 311 -56.83 -83.94 53.08
N LEU A 312 -57.02 -82.67 53.45
CA LEU A 312 -58.14 -82.24 54.27
C LEU A 312 -59.48 -82.52 53.59
N SER A 313 -59.60 -82.34 52.27
CA SER A 313 -60.83 -82.65 51.53
C SER A 313 -61.11 -84.17 51.45
N LYS A 314 -60.07 -85.01 51.45
CA LYS A 314 -60.17 -86.47 51.58
C LYS A 314 -60.67 -86.80 52.99
N LEU A 315 -60.03 -86.30 54.04
CA LEU A 315 -60.48 -86.49 55.43
C LEU A 315 -61.92 -86.01 55.67
N VAL A 316 -62.35 -84.91 55.03
CA VAL A 316 -63.75 -84.42 55.06
C VAL A 316 -64.70 -85.31 54.24
N LYS A 317 -64.26 -85.90 53.13
CA LYS A 317 -65.05 -86.91 52.39
C LYS A 317 -65.14 -88.22 53.16
N ASP A 318 -64.04 -88.73 53.68
CA ASP A 318 -63.95 -89.98 54.44
C ASP A 318 -64.79 -89.91 55.72
N SER A 319 -64.74 -88.78 56.45
CA SER A 319 -65.63 -88.53 57.59
C SER A 319 -67.08 -88.24 57.18
N GLY A 320 -67.31 -87.63 56.02
CA GLY A 320 -68.65 -87.49 55.42
C GLY A 320 -69.26 -88.83 54.97
N GLU A 321 -68.45 -89.78 54.53
CA GLU A 321 -68.86 -91.15 54.18
C GLU A 321 -69.02 -92.00 55.42
N ALA A 322 -68.15 -91.87 56.42
CA ALA A 322 -68.37 -92.44 57.75
C ALA A 322 -69.71 -91.95 58.34
N ASN A 323 -69.98 -90.64 58.30
CA ASN A 323 -71.26 -90.07 58.70
C ASN A 323 -72.42 -90.62 57.87
N LYS A 324 -72.33 -90.72 56.53
CA LYS A 324 -73.37 -91.38 55.71
C LYS A 324 -73.59 -92.84 56.07
N THR A 325 -72.58 -93.58 56.50
CA THR A 325 -72.78 -94.96 57.00
C THR A 325 -73.37 -95.01 58.41
N LEU A 326 -73.16 -93.97 59.23
CA LEU A 326 -73.84 -93.82 60.52
C LEU A 326 -75.30 -93.37 60.33
N GLU A 327 -75.57 -92.41 59.45
CA GLU A 327 -76.90 -91.98 59.01
C GLU A 327 -77.69 -93.13 58.39
N LYS A 328 -77.05 -93.98 57.57
CA LYS A 328 -77.67 -95.23 57.12
C LYS A 328 -77.96 -96.16 58.29
N LYS A 329 -77.02 -96.42 59.19
CA LYS A 329 -77.27 -97.28 60.37
C LYS A 329 -78.36 -96.74 61.29
N THR A 330 -78.50 -95.43 61.46
CA THR A 330 -79.60 -94.83 62.23
C THR A 330 -80.90 -94.81 61.45
N SER A 331 -80.88 -94.67 60.12
CA SER A 331 -82.04 -94.89 59.24
C SER A 331 -82.51 -96.35 59.28
N ASP A 332 -81.60 -97.32 59.14
CA ASP A 332 -81.89 -98.76 59.22
C ASP A 332 -82.44 -99.13 60.61
N MET A 333 -81.92 -98.52 61.68
CA MET A 333 -82.43 -98.70 63.04
C MET A 333 -83.77 -97.97 63.26
N ALA A 334 -84.02 -96.83 62.62
CA ALA A 334 -85.31 -96.15 62.64
C ALA A 334 -86.35 -96.91 61.80
N GLU A 335 -85.97 -97.55 60.70
CA GLU A 335 -86.80 -98.49 59.94
C GLU A 335 -87.08 -99.75 60.74
N LEU A 336 -86.11 -100.29 61.49
CA LEU A 336 -86.33 -101.44 62.35
C LEU A 336 -87.25 -101.09 63.54
N ASN A 337 -87.08 -99.91 64.15
CA ASN A 337 -87.97 -99.39 65.18
C ASN A 337 -89.37 -99.13 64.63
N THR A 338 -89.52 -98.47 63.48
CA THR A 338 -90.84 -98.23 62.88
C THR A 338 -91.52 -99.51 62.37
N ARG A 339 -90.76 -100.57 62.04
CA ARG A 339 -91.31 -101.92 61.81
C ARG A 339 -91.76 -102.59 63.11
N LEU A 340 -91.00 -102.47 64.20
CA LEU A 340 -91.42 -102.91 65.54
C LEU A 340 -92.65 -102.15 66.04
N GLU A 341 -92.71 -100.84 65.82
CA GLU A 341 -93.87 -99.99 66.08
C GLU A 341 -95.03 -100.34 65.15
N ALA A 342 -94.79 -100.73 63.89
CA ALA A 342 -95.84 -101.24 62.99
C ALA A 342 -96.40 -102.58 63.48
N GLU A 343 -95.56 -103.53 63.91
CA GLU A 343 -96.01 -104.79 64.51
C GLU A 343 -96.76 -104.58 65.83
N LEU A 344 -96.30 -103.66 66.68
CA LEU A 344 -96.98 -103.31 67.93
C LEU A 344 -98.30 -102.58 67.66
N THR A 345 -98.33 -101.63 66.72
CA THR A 345 -99.56 -100.93 66.32
C THR A 345 -100.51 -101.80 65.51
N GLU A 346 -100.06 -102.88 64.86
CA GLU A 346 -100.94 -103.89 64.27
C GLU A 346 -101.53 -104.82 65.32
N LYS A 347 -100.74 -105.26 66.32
CA LYS A 347 -101.25 -105.98 67.50
C LYS A 347 -102.25 -105.14 68.28
N ILE A 348 -101.97 -103.86 68.49
CA ILE A 348 -102.89 -102.88 69.08
C ILE A 348 -104.13 -102.71 68.18
N LYS A 349 -103.99 -102.46 66.87
CA LYS A 349 -105.12 -102.35 65.93
C LYS A 349 -106.01 -103.58 65.88
N ASN A 350 -105.48 -104.77 66.14
CA ASN A 350 -106.30 -105.98 66.16
C ASN A 350 -107.12 -106.09 67.46
N MET A 351 -106.54 -105.70 68.62
CA MET A 351 -107.32 -105.52 69.85
C MET A 351 -108.30 -104.33 69.77
N GLU A 352 -107.94 -103.25 69.07
CA GLU A 352 -108.82 -102.11 68.82
C GLU A 352 -110.00 -102.50 67.91
N LYS A 353 -109.80 -103.27 66.84
CA LYS A 353 -110.90 -103.78 65.99
C LYS A 353 -111.88 -104.67 66.76
N GLU A 354 -111.40 -105.46 67.72
CA GLU A 354 -112.23 -106.26 68.63
C GLU A 354 -113.04 -105.38 69.62
N LEU A 355 -112.58 -104.15 69.91
CA LEU A 355 -113.31 -103.15 70.70
C LEU A 355 -114.21 -102.23 69.85
N GLU A 356 -113.80 -101.86 68.63
CA GLU A 356 -114.55 -101.04 67.69
C GLU A 356 -115.79 -101.79 67.17
N THR A 357 -115.68 -103.09 66.91
CA THR A 357 -116.84 -103.93 66.58
C THR A 357 -117.88 -104.03 67.70
N ALA A 358 -117.51 -103.70 68.95
CA ALA A 358 -118.45 -103.54 70.06
C ALA A 358 -118.96 -102.10 70.27
N THR A 359 -118.23 -101.07 69.80
CA THR A 359 -118.50 -99.65 70.13
C THR A 359 -118.98 -98.78 68.98
N VAL A 360 -118.81 -99.17 67.71
CA VAL A 360 -119.32 -98.45 66.51
C VAL A 360 -120.86 -98.59 66.33
N LYS A 361 -121.57 -98.85 67.43
CA LYS A 361 -123.01 -98.57 67.57
C LYS A 361 -123.31 -97.12 68.00
N ALA A 362 -122.29 -96.27 68.18
CA ALA A 362 -122.44 -94.84 68.49
C ALA A 362 -121.54 -93.93 67.62
N SER A 363 -122.12 -92.82 67.13
CA SER A 363 -121.52 -91.72 66.34
C SER A 363 -120.46 -90.88 67.08
N GLY A 364 -119.58 -90.07 66.44
CA GLY A 364 -119.34 -89.74 65.02
C GLY A 364 -119.26 -88.21 64.70
N LYS A 365 -118.52 -87.82 63.63
CA LYS A 365 -118.47 -86.52 62.84
C LYS A 365 -117.30 -85.48 62.99
N HIS A 366 -116.83 -85.02 61.81
CA HIS A 366 -116.17 -83.72 61.43
C HIS A 366 -114.73 -83.39 61.96
N CYS A 367 -113.85 -82.58 61.31
CA CYS A 367 -113.98 -81.67 60.13
C CYS A 367 -112.64 -81.36 59.35
N CYS A 368 -112.72 -81.31 58.00
CA CYS A 368 -112.19 -80.31 56.99
C CYS A 368 -110.69 -79.97 56.73
N ALA A 369 -110.37 -79.65 55.44
CA ALA A 369 -109.07 -79.12 54.94
C ALA A 369 -109.13 -78.49 53.49
N PRO A 370 -108.28 -77.49 53.12
CA PRO A 370 -108.15 -76.84 51.79
C PRO A 370 -106.78 -77.12 51.06
N SER A 371 -106.27 -76.26 50.16
CA SER A 371 -105.07 -76.51 49.28
C SER A 371 -104.25 -75.26 48.83
N LEU A 372 -103.36 -75.39 47.83
CA LEU A 372 -102.34 -74.44 47.28
C LEU A 372 -102.76 -73.77 45.94
N THR A 373 -102.05 -72.70 45.52
CA THR A 373 -102.08 -72.02 44.18
C THR A 373 -100.66 -71.51 43.83
N GLU A 374 -100.09 -71.66 42.63
CA GLU A 374 -100.40 -71.06 41.30
C GLU A 374 -99.70 -69.71 41.02
N GLU A 375 -98.35 -69.68 41.05
CA GLU A 375 -97.55 -68.47 40.74
C GLU A 375 -96.19 -68.76 40.02
N GLN A 376 -95.98 -69.98 39.53
CA GLN A 376 -94.68 -70.46 39.02
C GLN A 376 -94.61 -70.74 37.50
N LEU A 377 -95.58 -70.27 36.71
CA LEU A 377 -95.68 -70.58 35.27
C LEU A 377 -95.24 -69.45 34.31
N ASP A 378 -95.31 -68.18 34.71
CA ASP A 378 -95.11 -67.03 33.80
C ASP A 378 -93.64 -66.67 33.49
N ALA A 379 -92.66 -67.38 34.08
CA ALA A 379 -91.26 -66.97 34.05
C ALA A 379 -90.47 -67.31 32.76
N MET A 380 -91.05 -68.01 31.78
CA MET A 380 -90.24 -68.87 30.88
C MET A 380 -90.15 -68.49 29.38
N CYS A 381 -90.99 -67.64 28.77
CA CYS A 381 -90.79 -67.25 27.35
C CYS A 381 -91.57 -65.99 26.86
N PRO A 382 -90.90 -64.83 26.63
CA PRO A 382 -91.59 -63.60 26.21
C PRO A 382 -92.10 -63.55 24.75
N SER A 383 -91.48 -64.27 23.80
CA SER A 383 -91.77 -64.09 22.36
C SER A 383 -93.14 -64.59 21.91
N ALA A 384 -93.81 -65.44 22.68
CA ALA A 384 -95.13 -65.97 22.32
C ALA A 384 -96.25 -64.92 22.45
N ALA A 385 -96.12 -63.96 23.37
CA ALA A 385 -97.16 -62.96 23.66
C ALA A 385 -97.37 -61.96 22.52
N ALA A 386 -96.30 -61.55 21.83
CA ALA A 386 -96.34 -60.49 20.83
C ALA A 386 -97.15 -60.85 19.56
N ILE A 387 -97.11 -62.11 19.13
CA ILE A 387 -97.78 -62.56 17.88
C ILE A 387 -99.30 -62.68 18.09
N SER A 388 -99.74 -63.02 19.30
CA SER A 388 -101.16 -63.13 19.67
C SER A 388 -101.92 -61.79 19.54
N ALA A 389 -101.24 -60.66 19.69
CA ALA A 389 -101.85 -59.33 19.68
C ALA A 389 -102.28 -58.82 18.29
N ILE A 390 -101.75 -59.39 17.20
CA ILE A 390 -101.85 -58.79 15.85
C ILE A 390 -102.98 -59.40 15.00
N VAL A 391 -103.43 -60.63 15.29
CA VAL A 391 -104.45 -61.34 14.48
C VAL A 391 -105.80 -61.39 15.20
N LYS A 392 -106.68 -60.41 14.93
CA LYS A 392 -108.11 -60.50 15.30
C LYS A 392 -108.89 -61.24 14.20
N PRO A 393 -109.57 -62.37 14.51
CA PRO A 393 -110.17 -63.23 13.48
C PRO A 393 -111.52 -62.70 12.94
N ALA A 394 -111.48 -61.78 11.97
CA ALA A 394 -112.72 -61.24 11.36
C ALA A 394 -112.64 -60.73 9.89
N MET A 395 -111.47 -60.64 9.24
CA MET A 395 -111.37 -60.15 7.85
C MET A 395 -111.60 -61.26 6.81
N LYS A 396 -112.20 -60.92 5.66
CA LYS A 396 -112.47 -61.89 4.57
C LYS A 396 -111.35 -61.87 3.53
N PHE A 397 -111.25 -62.96 2.77
CA PHE A 397 -110.15 -63.18 1.81
C PHE A 397 -110.06 -62.12 0.70
N PHE A 398 -111.18 -61.53 0.29
CA PHE A 398 -111.20 -60.45 -0.70
C PHE A 398 -110.65 -59.12 -0.13
N ASP A 399 -110.98 -58.82 1.13
CA ASP A 399 -110.44 -57.65 1.85
C ASP A 399 -108.92 -57.79 2.02
N LEU A 400 -108.43 -59.00 2.28
CA LEU A 400 -107.00 -59.34 2.31
C LEU A 400 -106.30 -59.15 0.96
N TYR A 401 -106.95 -59.44 -0.17
CA TYR A 401 -106.34 -59.24 -1.48
C TYR A 401 -106.28 -57.75 -1.87
N ASN A 402 -107.33 -56.99 -1.59
CA ASN A 402 -107.32 -55.54 -1.83
C ASN A 402 -106.29 -54.85 -0.91
N ALA A 403 -106.23 -55.22 0.37
CA ALA A 403 -105.19 -54.76 1.29
C ALA A 403 -103.78 -55.14 0.80
N TYR A 404 -103.58 -56.33 0.22
CA TYR A 404 -102.29 -56.72 -0.37
C TYR A 404 -101.92 -55.85 -1.58
N ALA A 405 -102.86 -55.58 -2.49
CA ALA A 405 -102.64 -54.72 -3.66
C ALA A 405 -102.38 -53.25 -3.25
N GLU A 406 -103.12 -52.73 -2.28
CA GLU A 406 -102.90 -51.42 -1.67
C GLU A 406 -101.52 -51.36 -1.01
N CYS A 407 -101.15 -52.32 -0.16
CA CYS A 407 -99.80 -52.43 0.39
C CYS A 407 -98.71 -52.55 -0.69
N GLN A 408 -98.99 -53.20 -1.83
CA GLN A 408 -98.01 -53.33 -2.92
C GLN A 408 -97.84 -52.01 -3.70
N THR A 409 -98.88 -51.20 -3.87
CA THR A 409 -98.78 -49.85 -4.45
C THR A 409 -98.14 -48.86 -3.47
N GLN A 410 -98.51 -48.91 -2.19
CA GLN A 410 -97.84 -48.18 -1.11
C GLN A 410 -96.34 -48.52 -1.06
N LEU A 411 -95.97 -49.80 -1.15
CA LEU A 411 -94.57 -50.25 -1.21
C LEU A 411 -93.81 -49.73 -2.46
N GLN A 412 -94.50 -49.46 -3.58
CA GLN A 412 -93.87 -48.82 -4.74
C GLN A 412 -93.68 -47.32 -4.53
N LEU A 413 -94.63 -46.62 -3.91
CA LEU A 413 -94.50 -45.21 -3.54
C LEU A 413 -93.42 -45.00 -2.48
N GLU A 414 -93.41 -45.82 -1.42
CA GLU A 414 -92.34 -45.90 -0.42
C GLU A 414 -90.97 -46.13 -1.07
N LYS A 415 -90.86 -47.00 -2.07
CA LYS A 415 -89.60 -47.21 -2.81
C LYS A 415 -89.20 -46.01 -3.67
N GLN A 416 -90.14 -45.19 -4.13
CA GLN A 416 -89.83 -43.95 -4.85
C GLN A 416 -89.41 -42.83 -3.89
N GLU A 417 -90.11 -42.67 -2.77
CA GLU A 417 -89.73 -41.74 -1.71
C GLU A 417 -88.41 -42.14 -1.06
N THR A 418 -88.15 -43.42 -0.80
CA THR A 418 -86.84 -43.93 -0.36
C THR A 418 -85.73 -43.52 -1.33
N ARG A 419 -85.96 -43.55 -2.65
CA ARG A 419 -84.98 -43.08 -3.67
C ARG A 419 -84.88 -41.55 -3.77
N ARG A 420 -85.88 -40.80 -3.32
CA ARG A 420 -85.84 -39.34 -3.23
C ARG A 420 -85.10 -38.90 -1.97
N VAL A 421 -85.43 -39.51 -0.83
CA VAL A 421 -84.77 -39.35 0.47
C VAL A 421 -83.32 -39.81 0.39
N SER A 422 -83.00 -40.93 -0.27
CA SER A 422 -81.61 -41.36 -0.51
C SER A 422 -80.83 -40.25 -1.21
N ARG A 423 -81.31 -39.71 -2.34
CA ARG A 423 -80.59 -38.64 -3.06
C ARG A 423 -80.42 -37.37 -2.22
N VAL A 424 -81.41 -36.99 -1.43
CA VAL A 424 -81.29 -35.85 -0.49
C VAL A 424 -80.28 -36.17 0.63
N LEU A 425 -80.20 -37.42 1.10
CA LEU A 425 -79.17 -37.85 2.05
C LEU A 425 -77.78 -37.89 1.39
N ASP A 426 -77.66 -38.32 0.14
CA ASP A 426 -76.43 -38.34 -0.64
C ASP A 426 -75.91 -36.91 -0.87
N GLU A 427 -76.80 -35.97 -1.21
CA GLU A 427 -76.52 -34.52 -1.31
C GLU A 427 -76.10 -33.93 0.05
N ILE A 428 -76.79 -34.28 1.14
CA ILE A 428 -76.42 -33.87 2.51
C ILE A 428 -75.07 -34.48 2.91
N VAL A 429 -74.76 -35.72 2.54
CA VAL A 429 -73.46 -36.36 2.80
C VAL A 429 -72.36 -35.62 2.07
N LEU A 430 -72.53 -35.29 0.79
CA LEU A 430 -71.55 -34.49 0.04
C LEU A 430 -71.36 -33.08 0.61
N GLU A 431 -72.42 -32.43 1.09
CA GLU A 431 -72.31 -31.17 1.84
C GLU A 431 -71.58 -31.34 3.18
N VAL A 432 -71.85 -32.42 3.93
CA VAL A 432 -71.19 -32.71 5.21
C VAL A 432 -69.72 -33.06 5.00
N GLU A 433 -69.37 -33.83 3.97
CA GLU A 433 -68.00 -34.20 3.62
C GLU A 433 -67.17 -33.00 3.15
N SER A 434 -67.75 -32.12 2.33
CA SER A 434 -67.09 -30.88 1.89
C SER A 434 -66.92 -29.86 3.03
N LYS A 435 -67.84 -29.83 4.00
CA LYS A 435 -67.75 -28.98 5.22
C LYS A 435 -66.89 -29.61 6.33
N ALA A 436 -66.74 -30.93 6.37
CA ALA A 436 -65.95 -31.66 7.37
C ALA A 436 -64.49 -31.18 7.53
N PRO A 437 -63.69 -30.91 6.48
CA PRO A 437 -62.33 -30.39 6.66
C PRO A 437 -62.30 -28.95 7.19
N VAL A 438 -63.35 -28.14 6.98
CA VAL A 438 -63.47 -26.81 7.58
C VAL A 438 -63.82 -26.93 9.07
N LEU A 439 -64.79 -27.78 9.40
CA LEU A 439 -65.17 -28.07 10.79
C LEU A 439 -64.05 -28.75 11.59
N LYS A 440 -63.19 -29.55 10.95
CA LYS A 440 -61.97 -30.10 11.57
C LYS A 440 -60.97 -29.00 11.92
N ARG A 441 -60.60 -28.14 10.96
CA ARG A 441 -59.72 -26.99 11.22
C ARG A 441 -60.26 -26.08 12.32
N GLN A 442 -61.55 -25.73 12.28
CA GLN A 442 -62.19 -24.93 13.33
C GLN A 442 -62.15 -25.61 14.72
N ARG A 443 -62.27 -26.94 14.79
CA ARG A 443 -62.09 -27.69 16.06
C ARG A 443 -60.64 -27.72 16.50
N GLU A 444 -59.69 -27.92 15.60
CA GLU A 444 -58.25 -27.92 15.86
C GLU A 444 -57.77 -26.54 16.35
N GLU A 445 -58.25 -25.47 15.73
CA GLU A 445 -58.04 -24.07 16.11
C GLU A 445 -58.70 -23.76 17.47
N TYR A 446 -59.96 -24.16 17.68
CA TYR A 446 -60.67 -23.96 18.96
C TYR A 446 -60.02 -24.75 20.10
N GLU A 447 -59.58 -25.98 19.87
CA GLU A 447 -58.82 -26.73 20.87
C GLU A 447 -57.44 -26.13 21.10
N SER A 448 -56.76 -25.63 20.08
CA SER A 448 -55.49 -24.91 20.23
C SER A 448 -55.67 -23.65 21.09
N MET A 449 -56.73 -22.88 20.83
CA MET A 449 -57.12 -21.70 21.62
C MET A 449 -57.54 -22.08 23.05
N LYS A 450 -58.23 -23.21 23.24
CA LYS A 450 -58.59 -23.72 24.57
C LYS A 450 -57.34 -24.15 25.34
N ARG A 451 -56.41 -24.86 24.71
CA ARG A 451 -55.12 -25.27 25.30
C ARG A 451 -54.25 -24.06 25.66
N SER A 452 -54.19 -23.03 24.80
CA SER A 452 -53.45 -21.80 25.09
C SER A 452 -54.12 -20.98 26.19
N MET A 453 -55.46 -20.91 26.22
CA MET A 453 -56.19 -20.26 27.32
C MET A 453 -56.00 -20.99 28.66
N THR A 454 -56.06 -22.33 28.70
CA THR A 454 -55.70 -23.09 29.92
C THR A 454 -54.25 -22.85 30.32
N SER A 455 -53.30 -22.78 29.37
CA SER A 455 -51.91 -22.43 29.67
C SER A 455 -51.77 -21.02 30.28
N LEU A 456 -52.54 -20.04 29.78
CA LEU A 456 -52.57 -18.68 30.32
C LEU A 456 -53.24 -18.62 31.70
N CYS A 457 -54.34 -19.34 31.93
CA CYS A 457 -54.97 -19.48 33.24
C CYS A 457 -53.99 -20.08 34.26
N ASN A 458 -53.32 -21.19 33.91
CA ASN A 458 -52.34 -21.84 34.78
C ASN A 458 -51.17 -20.90 35.12
N LYS A 459 -50.64 -20.14 34.14
CA LYS A 459 -49.59 -19.13 34.37
C LYS A 459 -50.06 -17.98 35.26
N LEU A 460 -51.32 -17.56 35.12
CA LEU A 460 -51.93 -16.51 35.93
C LEU A 460 -52.19 -16.98 37.37
N GLU A 461 -52.57 -18.24 37.56
CA GLU A 461 -52.69 -18.89 38.87
C GLU A 461 -51.33 -19.08 39.54
N GLN A 462 -50.31 -19.52 38.80
CA GLN A 462 -48.92 -19.60 39.27
C GLN A 462 -48.43 -18.22 39.75
N ALA A 463 -48.55 -17.19 38.92
CA ALA A 463 -48.18 -15.82 39.29
C ALA A 463 -48.96 -15.30 40.50
N ARG A 464 -50.25 -15.66 40.66
CA ARG A 464 -51.01 -15.35 41.88
C ARG A 464 -50.46 -16.06 43.11
N THR A 465 -50.13 -17.35 43.02
CA THR A 465 -49.54 -18.09 44.15
C THR A 465 -48.16 -17.56 44.54
N GLU A 466 -47.33 -17.17 43.57
CA GLU A 466 -46.04 -16.52 43.78
C GLU A 466 -46.19 -15.14 44.46
N ILE A 467 -47.17 -14.33 44.03
CA ILE A 467 -47.48 -13.06 44.69
C ILE A 467 -47.90 -13.29 46.16
N TYR A 468 -48.69 -14.31 46.46
CA TYR A 468 -49.07 -14.64 47.84
C TYR A 468 -47.90 -15.17 48.68
N SER A 469 -46.99 -16.00 48.13
CA SER A 469 -45.81 -16.45 48.87
C SER A 469 -44.85 -15.29 49.14
N LEU A 470 -44.59 -14.42 48.15
CA LEU A 470 -43.75 -13.23 48.32
C LEU A 470 -44.34 -12.22 49.31
N GLN A 471 -45.67 -12.08 49.37
CA GLN A 471 -46.35 -11.27 50.41
C GLN A 471 -46.12 -11.86 51.81
N LYS A 472 -46.28 -13.18 51.97
CA LYS A 472 -46.03 -13.86 53.26
C LYS A 472 -44.56 -13.77 53.68
N GLU A 473 -43.63 -13.98 52.75
CA GLU A 473 -42.18 -13.86 53.02
C GLU A 473 -41.79 -12.43 53.41
N LYS A 474 -42.38 -11.41 52.79
CA LYS A 474 -42.22 -10.00 53.19
C LYS A 474 -42.74 -9.74 54.61
N GLU A 475 -43.88 -10.30 54.98
CA GLU A 475 -44.44 -10.16 56.34
C GLU A 475 -43.58 -10.87 57.40
N GLU A 476 -43.12 -12.09 57.12
CA GLU A 476 -42.18 -12.82 57.99
C GLU A 476 -40.83 -12.10 58.11
N ALA A 477 -40.28 -11.57 57.01
CA ALA A 477 -39.05 -10.79 57.03
C ALA A 477 -39.21 -9.53 57.87
N LYS A 478 -40.33 -8.81 57.73
CA LYS A 478 -40.63 -7.65 58.57
C LYS A 478 -40.70 -8.03 60.06
N GLN A 479 -41.40 -9.10 60.42
CA GLN A 479 -41.47 -9.57 61.82
C GLN A 479 -40.08 -9.86 62.40
N ARG A 480 -39.16 -10.39 61.60
CA ARG A 480 -37.76 -10.63 62.00
C ARG A 480 -36.98 -9.31 62.19
N CYS A 481 -37.14 -8.33 61.31
CA CYS A 481 -36.59 -6.98 61.50
C CYS A 481 -37.12 -6.34 62.80
N ASP A 482 -38.44 -6.33 62.99
CA ASP A 482 -39.10 -5.81 64.19
C ASP A 482 -38.58 -6.51 65.48
N SER A 483 -38.19 -7.81 65.43
CA SER A 483 -37.56 -8.47 66.58
C SER A 483 -36.12 -8.04 66.83
N MET A 484 -35.29 -7.93 65.78
CA MET A 484 -33.89 -7.51 65.92
C MET A 484 -33.77 -6.08 66.43
N GLU A 485 -34.64 -5.16 66.00
CA GLU A 485 -34.68 -3.78 66.53
C GLU A 485 -34.97 -3.73 68.03
N ARG A 486 -35.88 -4.60 68.52
CA ARG A 486 -36.19 -4.70 69.96
C ARG A 486 -35.06 -5.31 70.77
N GLU A 487 -34.20 -6.13 70.17
CA GLU A 487 -33.02 -6.68 70.84
C GLU A 487 -31.88 -5.66 70.87
N LYS A 488 -31.63 -4.94 69.77
CA LYS A 488 -30.72 -3.79 69.73
C LYS A 488 -31.04 -2.78 70.86
N LEU A 489 -32.29 -2.34 70.94
CA LEU A 489 -32.75 -1.38 71.97
C LEU A 489 -32.63 -1.89 73.42
N ARG A 490 -32.50 -3.20 73.65
CA ARG A 490 -32.18 -3.77 74.97
C ARG A 490 -30.68 -3.69 75.25
N THR A 491 -29.85 -4.05 74.27
CA THR A 491 -28.39 -4.01 74.40
C THR A 491 -27.85 -2.59 74.57
N GLU A 492 -28.45 -1.60 73.90
CA GLU A 492 -28.07 -0.19 74.06
C GLU A 492 -28.31 0.30 75.50
N ARG A 493 -29.49 0.01 76.08
CA ARG A 493 -29.80 0.36 77.48
C ARG A 493 -28.88 -0.35 78.48
N GLN A 494 -28.53 -1.61 78.24
CA GLN A 494 -27.58 -2.33 79.10
C GLN A 494 -26.16 -1.71 79.05
N LEU A 495 -25.77 -1.10 77.93
CA LEU A 495 -24.53 -0.31 77.84
C LEU A 495 -24.64 1.04 78.58
N GLU A 496 -25.79 1.71 78.54
CA GLU A 496 -26.05 2.93 79.32
C GLU A 496 -26.04 2.65 80.85
N ASP A 497 -26.72 1.59 81.28
CA ASP A 497 -26.78 1.14 82.69
C ASP A 497 -25.40 0.73 83.21
N THR A 498 -24.61 -0.01 82.43
CA THR A 498 -23.24 -0.39 82.83
C THR A 498 -22.26 0.77 82.78
N SER A 499 -22.38 1.68 81.80
CA SER A 499 -21.55 2.89 81.75
C SER A 499 -21.81 3.83 82.93
N THR A 500 -23.07 3.96 83.38
CA THR A 500 -23.40 4.79 84.56
C THR A 500 -22.89 4.14 85.84
N GLN A 501 -23.04 2.82 86.01
CA GLN A 501 -22.45 2.07 87.14
C GLN A 501 -20.93 2.23 87.23
N VAL A 502 -20.21 2.13 86.10
CA VAL A 502 -18.75 2.34 86.08
C VAL A 502 -18.37 3.77 86.47
N CYS A 503 -19.17 4.78 86.09
CA CYS A 503 -18.93 6.15 86.53
C CYS A 503 -19.15 6.31 88.05
N SER A 504 -20.22 5.73 88.61
CA SER A 504 -20.47 5.75 90.06
C SER A 504 -19.33 5.08 90.85
N LEU A 505 -18.92 3.87 90.45
CA LEU A 505 -17.83 3.14 91.08
C LEU A 505 -16.49 3.87 91.04
N LEU A 506 -16.22 4.67 89.99
CA LEU A 506 -15.01 5.50 89.90
C LEU A 506 -15.04 6.72 90.83
N VAL A 507 -16.22 7.32 91.06
CA VAL A 507 -16.39 8.38 92.08
C VAL A 507 -16.21 7.80 93.48
N GLU A 508 -16.89 6.69 93.79
CA GLU A 508 -16.77 5.97 95.07
C GLU A 508 -15.31 5.56 95.37
N LEU A 509 -14.54 5.17 94.35
CA LEU A 509 -13.11 4.81 94.50
C LEU A 509 -12.20 6.01 94.79
N GLU A 510 -12.51 7.22 94.31
CA GLU A 510 -11.75 8.43 94.65
C GLU A 510 -12.15 9.01 96.01
N GLU A 511 -13.44 8.95 96.36
CA GLU A 511 -13.91 9.26 97.71
C GLU A 511 -13.28 8.31 98.75
N ALA A 512 -13.21 7.00 98.45
CA ALA A 512 -12.54 6.01 99.29
C ALA A 512 -11.01 6.17 99.38
N ARG A 513 -10.39 6.97 98.49
CA ARG A 513 -8.98 7.38 98.56
C ARG A 513 -8.76 8.63 99.42
N GLY A 514 -9.83 9.25 99.92
CA GLY A 514 -9.77 10.47 100.73
C GLY A 514 -9.77 11.78 99.93
N ASN A 515 -9.99 11.71 98.62
CA ASN A 515 -10.18 12.90 97.78
C ASN A 515 -11.66 13.32 97.85
N GLN A 516 -11.96 14.50 98.40
CA GLN A 516 -13.34 14.95 98.56
C GLN A 516 -13.90 15.47 97.22
N VAL A 517 -14.58 14.60 96.48
CA VAL A 517 -15.25 14.93 95.21
C VAL A 517 -16.55 15.72 95.51
N THR A 518 -16.55 17.02 95.22
CA THR A 518 -17.75 17.85 95.35
C THR A 518 -18.73 17.57 94.22
N ARG A 519 -19.71 16.70 94.49
CA ARG A 519 -20.84 16.40 93.60
C ARG A 519 -21.80 17.60 93.52
N GLU A 520 -21.60 18.45 92.52
CA GLU A 520 -22.51 19.57 92.23
C GLU A 520 -23.70 19.10 91.38
N ASP A 521 -24.76 18.63 92.04
CA ASP A 521 -26.00 18.17 91.39
C ASP A 521 -26.80 19.34 90.73
N GLY A 522 -26.35 19.78 89.55
CA GLY A 522 -27.24 20.04 88.40
C GLY A 522 -27.56 21.49 87.97
N THR A 523 -27.91 21.57 86.67
CA THR A 523 -28.74 22.60 85.98
C THR A 523 -28.05 23.84 85.37
N SER A 524 -28.04 23.90 84.03
CA SER A 524 -27.82 25.09 83.16
C SER A 524 -26.43 25.76 83.20
N ALA A 525 -25.92 26.44 82.18
CA ALA A 525 -26.55 27.02 80.98
C ALA A 525 -25.61 27.02 79.74
N ASN A 526 -26.04 27.65 78.64
CA ASN A 526 -25.28 27.82 77.39
C ASN A 526 -24.08 28.80 77.54
N ILE A 527 -23.12 28.79 76.59
CA ILE A 527 -22.83 29.96 75.71
C ILE A 527 -21.75 29.67 74.63
N SER A 528 -22.00 30.27 73.47
CA SER A 528 -21.24 30.47 72.21
C SER A 528 -19.69 30.41 72.13
N SER A 529 -19.25 29.81 71.02
CA SER A 529 -18.35 30.36 69.98
C SER A 529 -16.83 30.62 70.19
N THR A 530 -16.07 30.06 69.23
CA THR A 530 -14.87 30.62 68.54
C THR A 530 -13.61 31.01 69.33
N SER A 531 -12.58 30.15 69.25
CA SER A 531 -11.30 30.52 68.59
C SER A 531 -10.51 29.25 68.21
N GLU A 532 -9.84 29.27 67.05
CA GLU A 532 -8.81 28.28 66.70
C GLU A 532 -7.41 28.72 67.18
N VAL A 533 -6.39 27.94 66.81
CA VAL A 533 -4.93 28.25 66.87
C VAL A 533 -4.24 28.09 68.25
N THR A 534 -4.01 26.82 68.59
CA THR A 534 -2.76 26.25 69.15
C THR A 534 -1.92 27.04 70.19
N SER A 535 -1.79 26.47 71.38
CA SER A 535 -0.53 26.47 72.14
C SER A 535 -0.40 25.18 72.98
N PRO A 536 0.76 24.49 73.01
CA PRO A 536 0.90 23.17 73.63
C PRO A 536 1.29 23.18 75.12
N ARG A 537 0.93 22.09 75.82
CA ARG A 537 1.30 21.74 77.21
C ARG A 537 0.83 22.69 78.32
N GLN A 538 -0.39 22.46 78.83
CA GLN A 538 -0.59 22.02 80.23
C GLN A 538 -2.06 21.64 80.46
N LEU A 539 -2.36 20.34 80.55
CA LEU A 539 -3.69 19.83 80.94
C LEU A 539 -3.66 19.38 82.40
N SER A 540 -3.78 20.35 83.31
CA SER A 540 -4.07 20.12 84.73
C SER A 540 -5.56 20.31 84.98
N PHE A 541 -6.34 19.24 84.80
CA PHE A 541 -7.77 19.21 85.08
C PHE A 541 -8.02 19.44 86.58
N ARG A 542 -9.05 20.22 86.94
CA ARG A 542 -9.35 20.58 88.34
C ARG A 542 -10.36 19.65 89.01
N SER A 543 -11.14 18.88 88.25
CA SER A 543 -11.94 17.77 88.79
C SER A 543 -11.96 16.58 87.84
N VAL A 544 -12.33 15.41 88.37
CA VAL A 544 -12.55 14.19 87.57
C VAL A 544 -13.67 14.41 86.55
N GLU A 545 -14.70 15.20 86.86
CA GLU A 545 -15.75 15.54 85.89
C GLU A 545 -15.26 16.49 84.78
N GLU A 546 -14.32 17.40 85.06
CA GLU A 546 -13.75 18.28 84.04
C GLU A 546 -12.87 17.47 83.08
N LEU A 547 -12.06 16.55 83.62
CA LEU A 547 -11.37 15.51 82.85
C LEU A 547 -12.37 14.63 82.09
N GLN A 548 -13.49 14.24 82.67
CA GLN A 548 -14.49 13.40 82.03
C GLN A 548 -15.25 14.15 80.94
N ARG A 549 -15.56 15.44 81.10
CA ARG A 549 -16.19 16.29 80.06
C ARG A 549 -15.22 16.60 78.94
N GLN A 550 -13.95 16.88 79.24
CA GLN A 550 -12.92 17.03 78.20
C GLN A 550 -12.62 15.70 77.50
N ASN A 551 -12.56 14.56 78.21
CA ASN A 551 -12.49 13.25 77.57
C ASN A 551 -13.78 12.90 76.82
N GLN A 552 -14.97 13.30 77.25
CA GLN A 552 -16.20 13.10 76.47
C GLN A 552 -16.24 14.01 75.24
N SER A 553 -15.68 15.21 75.30
CA SER A 553 -15.55 16.11 74.13
C SER A 553 -14.46 15.61 73.18
N LEU A 554 -13.34 15.11 73.69
CA LEU A 554 -12.27 14.51 72.91
C LEU A 554 -12.63 13.10 72.43
N LEU A 555 -13.48 12.35 73.12
CA LEU A 555 -14.09 11.10 72.65
C LEU A 555 -15.28 11.36 71.73
N LYS A 556 -15.92 12.52 71.78
CA LYS A 556 -16.87 12.94 70.73
C LYS A 556 -16.12 13.40 69.49
N GLN A 557 -15.07 14.21 69.61
CA GLN A 557 -14.25 14.59 68.46
C GLN A 557 -13.41 13.42 67.93
N LEU A 558 -12.95 12.49 68.79
CA LEU A 558 -12.38 11.23 68.34
C LEU A 558 -13.45 10.32 67.76
N ARG A 559 -14.67 10.20 68.30
CA ARG A 559 -15.75 9.46 67.62
C ARG A 559 -16.27 10.16 66.38
N GLU A 560 -16.20 11.46 66.25
CA GLU A 560 -16.58 12.19 65.03
C GLU A 560 -15.49 12.03 63.99
N LEU A 561 -14.20 12.07 64.37
CA LEU A 561 -13.08 11.77 63.48
C LEU A 561 -12.92 10.27 63.22
N GLU A 562 -13.31 9.40 64.14
CA GLU A 562 -13.33 7.94 64.00
C GLU A 562 -14.60 7.50 63.29
N GLU A 563 -15.76 8.16 63.41
CA GLU A 563 -16.93 7.95 62.56
C GLU A 563 -16.73 8.59 61.19
N GLU A 564 -15.98 9.68 61.03
CA GLU A 564 -15.63 10.22 59.71
C GLU A 564 -14.58 9.32 59.05
N LYS A 565 -13.58 8.85 59.81
CA LYS A 565 -12.57 7.88 59.37
C LYS A 565 -13.13 6.48 59.23
N GLU A 566 -14.14 6.05 59.98
CA GLU A 566 -14.84 4.77 59.87
C GLU A 566 -15.98 4.89 58.87
N ARG A 567 -16.52 6.06 58.56
CA ARG A 567 -17.39 6.27 57.38
C ARG A 567 -16.55 6.30 56.12
N GLN A 568 -15.34 6.86 56.13
CA GLN A 568 -14.38 6.75 55.04
C GLN A 568 -13.77 5.35 54.96
N GLN A 569 -13.40 4.71 56.07
CA GLN A 569 -12.86 3.35 56.11
C GLN A 569 -13.93 2.30 55.95
N SER A 570 -15.22 2.55 56.22
CA SER A 570 -16.36 1.69 55.85
C SER A 570 -17.01 2.12 54.54
N GLN A 571 -16.64 3.22 53.91
CA GLN A 571 -16.89 3.43 52.47
C GLN A 571 -15.80 2.76 51.65
N VAL A 572 -14.53 2.90 52.03
CA VAL A 572 -13.41 2.16 51.43
C VAL A 572 -13.50 0.68 51.78
N ALA A 573 -13.91 0.29 52.99
CA ALA A 573 -14.16 -1.10 53.34
C ALA A 573 -15.57 -1.58 53.02
N SER A 574 -16.64 -0.81 52.82
CA SER A 574 -17.84 -1.36 52.17
C SER A 574 -17.68 -1.41 50.65
N ALA A 575 -16.87 -0.56 50.03
CA ALA A 575 -16.44 -0.76 48.64
C ALA A 575 -15.57 -2.02 48.56
N ARG A 576 -14.50 -2.12 49.36
CA ARG A 576 -13.59 -3.26 49.35
C ARG A 576 -14.18 -4.55 49.94
N VAL A 577 -15.11 -4.48 50.90
CA VAL A 577 -15.89 -5.63 51.38
C VAL A 577 -17.07 -5.89 50.46
N SER A 578 -17.61 -4.96 49.68
CA SER A 578 -18.55 -5.32 48.58
C SER A 578 -17.80 -5.91 47.38
N GLU A 579 -16.56 -5.50 47.10
CA GLU A 579 -15.67 -6.13 46.12
C GLU A 579 -15.16 -7.48 46.59
N LEU A 580 -14.83 -7.63 47.88
CA LEU A 580 -14.41 -8.90 48.49
C LEU A 580 -15.59 -9.77 48.91
N GLU A 581 -16.79 -9.27 49.13
CA GLU A 581 -18.03 -10.06 49.27
C GLU A 581 -18.53 -10.41 47.89
N ALA A 582 -18.37 -9.59 46.86
CA ALA A 582 -18.56 -10.03 45.49
C ALA A 582 -17.50 -11.07 45.11
N GLY A 583 -16.25 -10.90 45.54
CA GLY A 583 -15.15 -11.85 45.32
C GLY A 583 -15.34 -13.16 46.08
N VAL A 584 -15.68 -13.08 47.36
CA VAL A 584 -15.94 -14.22 48.26
C VAL A 584 -17.31 -14.82 48.01
N ASP A 585 -18.33 -14.08 47.56
CA ASP A 585 -19.53 -14.68 46.97
C ASP A 585 -19.09 -15.49 45.76
N LYS A 586 -18.44 -14.88 44.77
CA LYS A 586 -18.05 -15.54 43.52
C LYS A 586 -17.18 -16.77 43.78
N LEU A 587 -16.29 -16.73 44.78
CA LEU A 587 -15.43 -17.84 45.18
C LEU A 587 -16.11 -18.84 46.12
N GLN A 588 -16.99 -18.45 47.05
CA GLN A 588 -17.85 -19.38 47.81
C GLN A 588 -18.81 -20.08 46.88
N LYS A 589 -19.27 -19.40 45.82
CA LYS A 589 -20.12 -19.95 44.78
C LYS A 589 -19.35 -20.99 43.99
N GLU A 590 -18.19 -20.64 43.43
CA GLU A 590 -17.29 -21.63 42.82
C GLU A 590 -16.88 -22.78 43.78
N VAL A 591 -16.66 -22.50 45.06
CA VAL A 591 -16.29 -23.52 46.06
C VAL A 591 -17.48 -24.39 46.47
N GLU A 592 -18.70 -23.88 46.53
CA GLU A 592 -19.89 -24.68 46.86
C GLU A 592 -20.37 -25.47 45.66
N GLN A 593 -20.26 -24.92 44.44
CA GLN A 593 -20.33 -25.70 43.20
C GLN A 593 -19.32 -26.84 43.19
N LEU A 594 -18.04 -26.57 43.49
CA LEU A 594 -17.02 -27.62 43.54
C LEU A 594 -17.23 -28.56 44.73
N LYS A 595 -17.84 -28.15 45.85
CA LYS A 595 -18.27 -29.06 46.95
C LYS A 595 -19.49 -29.88 46.54
N GLU A 596 -20.38 -29.39 45.70
CA GLU A 596 -21.64 -30.03 45.33
C GLU A 596 -21.47 -30.95 44.12
N GLN A 597 -20.72 -30.55 43.11
CA GLN A 597 -20.18 -31.43 42.07
C GLN A 597 -19.31 -32.51 42.72
N ARG A 598 -18.48 -32.19 43.73
CA ARG A 598 -17.76 -33.21 44.52
C ARG A 598 -18.68 -34.05 45.40
N ASN A 599 -19.76 -33.52 45.96
CA ASN A 599 -20.71 -34.30 46.77
C ASN A 599 -21.61 -35.18 45.89
N GLN A 600 -21.92 -34.77 44.65
CA GLN A 600 -22.63 -35.58 43.66
C GLN A 600 -21.69 -36.64 43.08
N GLN A 601 -20.45 -36.31 42.74
CA GLN A 601 -19.42 -37.31 42.42
C GLN A 601 -19.19 -38.28 43.60
N LYS A 602 -19.20 -37.79 44.85
CA LYS A 602 -19.10 -38.63 46.04
C LYS A 602 -20.36 -39.46 46.25
N GLN A 603 -21.56 -38.95 46.02
CA GLN A 603 -22.80 -39.71 46.11
C GLN A 603 -22.92 -40.75 45.00
N LEU A 604 -22.38 -40.48 43.80
CA LEU A 604 -22.23 -41.44 42.70
C LEU A 604 -21.13 -42.47 42.97
N ALA A 605 -20.03 -42.07 43.61
CA ALA A 605 -18.98 -43.00 44.06
C ALA A 605 -19.46 -43.86 45.23
N ASP A 606 -20.22 -43.30 46.17
CA ASP A 606 -20.85 -43.98 47.30
C ASP A 606 -22.02 -44.85 46.82
N SER A 607 -22.78 -44.47 45.79
CA SER A 607 -23.82 -45.32 45.20
C SER A 607 -23.22 -46.44 44.36
N SER A 608 -22.15 -46.17 43.60
CA SER A 608 -21.36 -47.18 42.89
C SER A 608 -20.66 -48.13 43.86
N ALA A 609 -20.12 -47.64 44.98
CA ALA A 609 -19.58 -48.46 46.06
C ALA A 609 -20.69 -49.28 46.74
N ARG A 610 -21.82 -48.69 47.09
CA ARG A 610 -22.98 -49.42 47.64
C ARG A 610 -23.57 -50.42 46.65
N GLN A 611 -23.54 -50.18 45.33
CA GLN A 611 -23.93 -51.17 44.32
C GLN A 611 -22.89 -52.28 44.20
N ARG A 612 -21.60 -51.95 44.24
CA ARG A 612 -20.48 -52.93 44.25
C ARG A 612 -20.53 -53.81 45.50
N ASP A 613 -20.75 -53.23 46.67
CA ASP A 613 -20.87 -53.92 47.95
C ASP A 613 -22.23 -54.62 48.10
N MET A 614 -23.32 -54.11 47.51
CA MET A 614 -24.59 -54.84 47.39
C MET A 614 -24.41 -56.07 46.51
N TYR A 615 -23.71 -55.96 45.38
CA TYR A 615 -23.38 -57.13 44.56
C TYR A 615 -22.41 -58.09 45.26
N LYS A 616 -21.45 -57.58 46.05
CA LYS A 616 -20.56 -58.39 46.90
C LYS A 616 -21.34 -59.11 48.01
N THR A 617 -22.35 -58.45 48.59
CA THR A 617 -23.22 -58.98 49.66
C THR A 617 -24.25 -59.97 49.12
N LEU A 618 -24.84 -59.72 47.95
CA LEU A 618 -25.66 -60.74 47.26
C LEU A 618 -24.80 -61.94 46.85
N LEU A 619 -23.54 -61.74 46.42
CA LEU A 619 -22.64 -62.84 46.08
C LEU A 619 -22.30 -63.69 47.32
N THR A 620 -22.00 -63.08 48.47
CA THR A 620 -21.78 -63.84 49.72
C THR A 620 -23.06 -64.45 50.29
N GLN A 621 -24.23 -63.80 50.18
CA GLN A 621 -25.51 -64.40 50.59
C GLN A 621 -25.97 -65.55 49.68
N SER A 622 -25.65 -65.51 48.38
CA SER A 622 -26.05 -66.55 47.42
C SER A 622 -25.13 -67.78 47.37
N THR A 623 -23.90 -67.68 47.90
CA THR A 623 -22.93 -68.79 47.90
C THR A 623 -22.45 -69.21 49.29
N GLY A 624 -22.78 -68.46 50.35
CA GLY A 624 -22.38 -68.78 51.73
C GLY A 624 -20.88 -68.69 52.01
N PHE A 625 -20.08 -68.14 51.09
CA PHE A 625 -18.62 -68.16 51.18
C PHE A 625 -18.07 -66.88 51.82
N SER A 626 -17.82 -66.92 53.12
CA SER A 626 -17.15 -65.85 53.87
C SER A 626 -15.64 -65.84 53.61
N LEU A 627 -15.10 -64.71 53.12
CA LEU A 627 -13.67 -64.41 53.13
C LEU A 627 -13.32 -63.41 54.26
N PRO A 628 -12.10 -63.45 54.84
CA PRO A 628 -11.84 -62.86 56.16
C PRO A 628 -11.63 -61.34 56.17
N PRO A 629 -11.91 -60.66 57.31
CA PRO A 629 -11.39 -59.32 57.58
C PRO A 629 -9.90 -59.41 58.00
N GLN A 630 -9.00 -59.18 57.05
CA GLN A 630 -7.54 -59.25 57.22
C GLN A 630 -6.93 -58.20 56.25
N GLU A 631 -5.97 -57.34 56.61
CA GLU A 631 -5.14 -57.26 57.83
C GLU A 631 -4.68 -55.81 58.07
N VAL A 632 -4.57 -55.38 59.34
CA VAL A 632 -3.32 -54.87 59.98
C VAL A 632 -3.57 -54.55 61.47
N SER A 633 -2.74 -54.94 62.44
CA SER A 633 -1.80 -56.08 62.57
C SER A 633 -1.22 -56.07 64.00
N CYS A 634 -1.62 -57.00 64.88
CA CYS A 634 -1.09 -57.10 66.26
C CYS A 634 -0.93 -58.57 66.74
N VAL A 635 -0.06 -59.31 66.06
CA VAL A 635 1.01 -60.16 66.65
C VAL A 635 0.68 -60.99 67.92
N SER A 636 0.58 -62.32 67.70
CA SER A 636 1.17 -63.41 68.51
C SER A 636 0.39 -64.11 69.66
N ALA A 637 0.56 -65.45 69.63
CA ALA A 637 0.63 -66.44 70.71
C ALA A 637 -0.58 -66.76 71.61
N GLY A 638 -1.00 -68.04 71.52
CA GLY A 638 -1.05 -68.90 72.71
C GLY A 638 -2.43 -69.44 73.12
N PRO A 639 -2.55 -70.73 73.50
CA PRO A 639 -3.82 -71.34 73.91
C PRO A 639 -3.89 -71.67 75.43
N GLU A 640 -5.05 -72.22 75.82
CA GLU A 640 -5.33 -73.12 76.97
C GLU A 640 -6.29 -72.69 78.11
N SER A 641 -7.12 -73.66 78.49
CA SER A 641 -7.48 -74.11 79.86
C SER A 641 -8.05 -73.16 80.94
N SER A 642 -9.39 -73.21 81.06
CA SER A 642 -10.11 -73.61 82.30
C SER A 642 -10.34 -72.64 83.50
N SER A 643 -11.38 -73.00 84.29
CA SER A 643 -11.64 -72.70 85.72
C SER A 643 -12.24 -71.34 86.18
N HIS A 644 -13.46 -71.44 86.75
CA HIS A 644 -13.92 -71.03 88.10
C HIS A 644 -13.15 -69.97 88.94
N PRO A 645 -13.82 -69.14 89.77
CA PRO A 645 -14.72 -69.62 90.86
C PRO A 645 -16.01 -68.81 91.16
N ALA A 646 -16.77 -69.26 92.18
CA ALA A 646 -17.98 -68.66 92.76
C ALA A 646 -17.68 -67.96 94.12
N PRO A 647 -18.64 -67.32 94.84
CA PRO A 647 -19.74 -67.97 95.61
C PRO A 647 -21.13 -67.26 95.38
N VAL A 648 -22.29 -67.47 96.06
CA VAL A 648 -22.69 -67.80 97.46
C VAL A 648 -24.07 -68.55 97.50
N ARG A 649 -24.43 -69.17 98.64
CA ARG A 649 -25.70 -69.87 99.03
C ARG A 649 -26.04 -69.55 100.52
N PRO A 650 -27.19 -69.93 101.16
CA PRO A 650 -28.32 -70.86 100.83
C PRO A 650 -29.71 -70.13 100.97
N PRO A 651 -30.87 -70.64 101.50
CA PRO A 651 -31.38 -72.01 101.78
C PRO A 651 -32.86 -72.35 101.38
N LEU A 652 -33.24 -73.61 101.58
CA LEU A 652 -34.62 -74.15 101.71
C LEU A 652 -34.97 -74.40 103.19
N PRO A 653 -36.22 -74.74 103.52
CA PRO A 653 -36.47 -75.80 104.50
C PRO A 653 -37.52 -76.85 104.07
N ALA A 654 -37.31 -78.09 104.50
CA ALA A 654 -38.33 -79.16 104.58
C ALA A 654 -39.03 -79.07 105.96
N THR A 655 -40.11 -79.81 106.30
CA THR A 655 -40.26 -81.28 106.29
C THR A 655 -41.73 -81.68 106.53
N ARG A 656 -42.10 -82.94 106.30
CA ARG A 656 -43.48 -83.46 106.41
C ARG A 656 -43.57 -84.73 107.28
N ALA A 657 -44.56 -84.80 108.16
CA ALA A 657 -45.14 -86.02 108.75
C ALA A 657 -46.66 -85.76 108.89
N ALA A 658 -47.61 -86.49 108.30
CA ALA A 658 -47.94 -87.93 108.33
C ALA A 658 -48.78 -88.32 109.57
N PRO A 659 -49.75 -89.29 109.49
CA PRO A 659 -50.30 -90.01 108.33
C PRO A 659 -51.87 -90.16 108.35
N GLN A 660 -52.40 -91.13 107.59
CA GLN A 660 -53.72 -91.82 107.71
C GLN A 660 -55.02 -91.24 107.08
N ARG A 661 -55.29 -91.73 105.85
CA ARG A 661 -56.52 -92.42 105.32
C ARG A 661 -57.96 -91.89 105.55
N ALA A 662 -58.82 -92.24 104.59
CA ALA A 662 -60.30 -92.28 104.63
C ALA A 662 -61.12 -90.99 104.34
N ALA A 663 -60.73 -90.19 103.34
CA ALA A 663 -61.58 -89.13 102.75
C ALA A 663 -61.22 -88.83 101.26
N ALA A 664 -60.98 -89.87 100.45
CA ALA A 664 -60.18 -89.73 99.24
C ALA A 664 -60.83 -88.99 98.05
N GLU A 665 -62.14 -89.10 97.83
CA GLU A 665 -62.74 -88.72 96.53
C GLU A 665 -63.21 -87.25 96.46
N SER A 666 -63.79 -86.70 97.53
CA SER A 666 -64.15 -85.27 97.59
C SER A 666 -62.90 -84.36 97.66
N ALA A 667 -61.84 -84.83 98.32
CA ALA A 667 -60.56 -84.14 98.36
C ALA A 667 -59.91 -84.05 96.97
N GLN A 668 -59.94 -85.13 96.17
CA GLN A 668 -59.40 -85.13 94.82
C GLN A 668 -60.17 -84.19 93.88
N THR A 669 -61.51 -84.16 93.94
CA THR A 669 -62.30 -83.21 93.14
C THR A 669 -62.09 -81.76 93.58
N ALA A 670 -61.99 -81.47 94.89
CA ALA A 670 -61.64 -80.14 95.38
C ALA A 670 -60.21 -79.71 94.94
N GLN A 671 -59.24 -80.62 95.00
CA GLN A 671 -57.86 -80.35 94.59
C GLN A 671 -57.70 -80.22 93.07
N ALA A 672 -58.46 -81.00 92.28
CA ALA A 672 -58.54 -80.85 90.83
C ALA A 672 -59.20 -79.53 90.42
N ASN A 673 -60.28 -79.12 91.09
CA ASN A 673 -60.92 -77.82 90.85
C ASN A 673 -60.01 -76.64 91.27
N ALA A 674 -59.23 -76.80 92.35
CA ALA A 674 -58.21 -75.82 92.74
C ALA A 674 -57.08 -75.73 91.71
N ALA A 675 -56.60 -76.87 91.19
CA ALA A 675 -55.58 -76.92 90.14
C ALA A 675 -56.09 -76.36 88.79
N LEU A 676 -57.33 -76.67 88.40
CA LEU A 676 -57.99 -76.08 87.23
C LEU A 676 -58.18 -74.57 87.38
N LYS A 677 -58.49 -74.10 88.59
CA LYS A 677 -58.58 -72.66 88.86
C LYS A 677 -57.19 -72.00 88.79
N GLN A 678 -56.16 -72.58 89.40
CA GLN A 678 -54.78 -72.09 89.27
C GLN A 678 -54.29 -72.11 87.81
N LEU A 679 -54.68 -73.09 87.01
CA LEU A 679 -54.37 -73.17 85.58
C LEU A 679 -55.17 -72.14 84.76
N SER A 680 -56.43 -71.88 85.13
CA SER A 680 -57.24 -70.81 84.54
C SER A 680 -56.69 -69.43 84.86
N ASP A 681 -56.27 -69.22 86.12
CA ASP A 681 -55.70 -67.96 86.59
C ASP A 681 -54.32 -67.72 85.96
N SER A 682 -53.49 -68.76 85.79
CA SER A 682 -52.21 -68.65 85.05
C SER A 682 -52.40 -68.46 83.55
N PHE A 683 -53.41 -69.08 82.92
CA PHE A 683 -53.79 -68.77 81.54
C PHE A 683 -54.34 -67.34 81.38
N ALA A 684 -55.04 -66.82 82.39
CA ALA A 684 -55.53 -65.45 82.40
C ALA A 684 -54.39 -64.43 82.57
N LEU A 685 -53.39 -64.74 83.41
CA LEU A 685 -52.15 -63.98 83.52
C LEU A 685 -51.35 -64.04 82.21
N TYR A 686 -51.09 -65.22 81.65
CA TYR A 686 -50.42 -65.37 80.36
C TYR A 686 -51.13 -64.61 79.22
N LYS A 687 -52.47 -64.59 79.19
CA LYS A 687 -53.22 -63.79 78.22
C LYS A 687 -53.05 -62.28 78.41
N LYS A 688 -52.90 -61.80 79.66
CA LYS A 688 -52.59 -60.39 79.95
C LYS A 688 -51.15 -60.05 79.59
N GLU A 689 -50.18 -60.84 80.08
CA GLU A 689 -48.76 -60.68 79.78
C GLU A 689 -48.49 -60.72 78.28
N LYS A 690 -49.15 -61.63 77.55
CA LYS A 690 -49.09 -61.65 76.08
C LYS A 690 -49.74 -60.39 75.47
N ALA A 691 -50.92 -59.98 75.89
CA ALA A 691 -51.55 -58.76 75.36
C ALA A 691 -50.73 -57.49 75.65
N GLU A 692 -50.05 -57.43 76.79
CA GLU A 692 -49.13 -56.36 77.17
C GLU A 692 -47.82 -56.42 76.36
N ASN A 693 -47.27 -57.62 76.09
CA ASN A 693 -46.10 -57.80 75.24
C ASN A 693 -46.42 -57.48 73.75
N ASP A 694 -47.51 -58.03 73.21
CA ASP A 694 -48.02 -57.70 71.87
C ASP A 694 -48.28 -56.18 71.75
N ARG A 695 -48.80 -55.54 72.80
CA ARG A 695 -48.94 -54.08 72.87
C ARG A 695 -47.58 -53.36 72.87
N MET A 696 -46.61 -53.78 73.69
CA MET A 696 -45.28 -53.16 73.72
C MET A 696 -44.51 -53.35 72.40
N LEU A 697 -44.71 -54.49 71.72
CA LEU A 697 -44.22 -54.73 70.36
C LEU A 697 -44.89 -53.83 69.33
N ASN A 698 -46.21 -53.60 69.42
CA ASN A 698 -46.90 -52.65 68.56
C ASN A 698 -46.48 -51.20 68.83
N GLU A 699 -46.36 -50.78 70.10
CA GLU A 699 -45.90 -49.44 70.44
C GLU A 699 -44.43 -49.20 70.04
N THR A 700 -43.55 -50.21 70.09
CA THR A 700 -42.17 -50.09 69.56
C THR A 700 -42.13 -50.09 68.04
N ASN A 701 -42.94 -50.92 67.36
CA ASN A 701 -43.09 -50.84 65.90
C ASN A 701 -43.63 -49.47 65.45
N GLU A 702 -44.62 -48.90 66.14
CA GLU A 702 -45.12 -47.56 65.86
C GLU A 702 -44.05 -46.47 66.07
N ARG A 703 -43.27 -46.55 67.16
CA ARG A 703 -42.16 -45.62 67.42
C ARG A 703 -41.10 -45.70 66.32
N LEU A 704 -40.73 -46.92 65.91
CA LEU A 704 -39.78 -47.15 64.81
C LEU A 704 -40.34 -46.66 63.47
N GLN A 705 -41.61 -46.92 63.14
CA GLN A 705 -42.25 -46.44 61.92
C GLN A 705 -42.27 -44.91 61.87
N LYS A 706 -42.63 -44.24 62.98
CA LYS A 706 -42.63 -42.76 63.10
C LYS A 706 -41.23 -42.20 62.90
N GLN A 707 -40.21 -42.75 63.58
CA GLN A 707 -38.81 -42.38 63.36
C GLN A 707 -38.37 -42.59 61.91
N LEU A 708 -38.81 -43.67 61.24
CA LEU A 708 -38.47 -43.96 59.85
C LEU A 708 -39.17 -42.99 58.87
N THR A 709 -40.41 -42.57 59.15
CA THR A 709 -41.08 -41.51 58.37
C THR A 709 -40.44 -40.14 58.61
N ASP A 710 -40.05 -39.83 59.84
CA ASP A 710 -39.38 -38.58 60.19
C ASP A 710 -38.03 -38.47 59.50
N LEU A 711 -37.21 -39.53 59.56
CA LEU A 711 -35.93 -39.65 58.85
C LEU A 711 -36.07 -39.60 57.32
N ARG A 712 -37.12 -40.20 56.75
CA ARG A 712 -37.43 -40.05 55.31
C ARG A 712 -37.79 -38.61 54.97
N SER A 713 -38.57 -37.93 55.83
CA SER A 713 -38.97 -36.54 55.61
C SER A 713 -37.80 -35.56 55.74
N SER A 714 -36.88 -35.80 56.68
CA SER A 714 -35.69 -34.98 56.87
C SER A 714 -34.66 -35.23 55.77
N HIS A 715 -34.47 -36.48 55.33
CA HIS A 715 -33.66 -36.79 54.15
C HIS A 715 -34.22 -36.12 52.90
N ALA A 716 -35.53 -36.19 52.63
CA ALA A 716 -36.14 -35.54 51.47
C ALA A 716 -35.93 -34.01 51.50
N LYS A 717 -36.13 -33.38 52.67
CA LYS A 717 -35.86 -31.94 52.88
C LYS A 717 -34.38 -31.61 52.61
N LEU A 718 -33.44 -32.34 53.23
CA LEU A 718 -32.01 -32.13 53.05
C LEU A 718 -31.54 -32.36 51.61
N THR A 719 -32.07 -33.36 50.90
CA THR A 719 -31.79 -33.55 49.46
C THR A 719 -32.32 -32.38 48.64
N SER A 720 -33.56 -31.94 48.87
CA SER A 720 -34.12 -30.78 48.14
C SER A 720 -33.37 -29.48 48.42
N GLN A 721 -32.85 -29.29 49.64
CA GLN A 721 -32.00 -28.16 50.01
C GLN A 721 -30.64 -28.24 49.33
N LEU A 722 -30.01 -29.41 49.28
CA LEU A 722 -28.73 -29.64 48.58
C LEU A 722 -28.85 -29.48 47.06
N GLU A 723 -29.97 -29.88 46.48
CA GLU A 723 -30.25 -29.63 45.05
C GLU A 723 -30.52 -28.15 44.77
N PHE A 724 -31.23 -27.45 45.67
CA PHE A 724 -31.49 -26.03 45.52
C PHE A 724 -30.19 -25.21 45.67
N SER A 725 -29.36 -25.51 46.67
CA SER A 725 -28.05 -24.91 46.80
C SER A 725 -27.22 -25.22 45.56
N SER A 726 -27.10 -26.49 45.13
CA SER A 726 -26.34 -26.87 43.94
C SER A 726 -26.76 -26.15 42.66
N LYS A 727 -28.06 -25.88 42.45
CA LYS A 727 -28.55 -25.16 41.25
C LYS A 727 -28.36 -23.65 41.37
N ARG A 728 -28.62 -23.07 42.55
CA ARG A 728 -28.24 -21.68 42.88
C ARG A 728 -26.76 -21.49 42.62
N TYR A 729 -25.97 -22.48 43.02
CA TYR A 729 -24.54 -22.49 42.90
C TYR A 729 -24.12 -22.63 41.45
N GLU A 730 -24.55 -23.63 40.68
CA GLU A 730 -24.20 -23.80 39.25
C GLU A 730 -24.37 -22.51 38.43
N MET A 731 -25.52 -21.85 38.55
CA MET A 731 -25.78 -20.56 37.89
C MET A 731 -24.75 -19.47 38.22
N LEU A 732 -24.07 -19.55 39.36
CA LEU A 732 -23.20 -18.49 39.86
C LEU A 732 -21.75 -18.61 39.36
N GLN A 733 -21.14 -19.79 39.17
CA GLN A 733 -19.90 -19.86 38.35
C GLN A 733 -20.18 -19.74 36.85
N ASP A 734 -21.38 -20.02 36.37
CA ASP A 734 -21.75 -19.62 35.01
C ASP A 734 -21.69 -18.10 34.87
N ASN A 735 -22.24 -17.35 35.84
CA ASN A 735 -22.07 -15.90 35.93
C ASN A 735 -20.60 -15.48 36.14
N VAL A 736 -19.82 -16.14 37.00
CA VAL A 736 -18.38 -15.81 37.18
C VAL A 736 -17.57 -16.08 35.91
N SER A 737 -17.83 -17.18 35.20
CA SER A 737 -17.18 -17.50 33.94
C SER A 737 -17.58 -16.51 32.84
N ALA A 738 -18.82 -16.01 32.85
CA ALA A 738 -19.27 -14.95 31.96
C ALA A 738 -18.52 -13.64 32.26
N TYR A 739 -18.49 -13.20 33.52
CA TYR A 739 -17.72 -12.02 33.93
C TYR A 739 -16.22 -12.17 33.66
N ARG A 740 -15.62 -13.35 33.85
CA ARG A 740 -14.21 -13.60 33.48
C ARG A 740 -14.00 -13.49 31.97
N ARG A 741 -14.87 -14.09 31.15
CA ARG A 741 -14.82 -13.96 29.67
C ARG A 741 -14.97 -12.51 29.23
N GLU A 742 -15.86 -11.75 29.85
CA GLU A 742 -16.05 -10.33 29.59
C GLU A 742 -14.83 -9.50 30.00
N ILE A 743 -14.26 -9.74 31.19
CA ILE A 743 -13.02 -9.11 31.65
C ILE A 743 -11.86 -9.42 30.70
N CYS A 744 -11.69 -10.66 30.25
CA CYS A 744 -10.68 -11.02 29.25
C CYS A 744 -10.93 -10.31 27.90
N ALA A 745 -12.18 -10.25 27.42
CA ALA A 745 -12.51 -9.53 26.18
C ALA A 745 -12.27 -8.02 26.29
N LEU A 746 -12.53 -7.41 27.46
CA LEU A 746 -12.23 -6.01 27.75
C LEU A 746 -10.71 -5.77 27.87
N GLN A 747 -9.96 -6.68 28.48
CA GLN A 747 -8.50 -6.64 28.55
C GLN A 747 -7.88 -6.77 27.15
N GLU A 748 -8.31 -7.73 26.34
CA GLU A 748 -7.94 -7.85 24.92
C GLU A 748 -8.24 -6.57 24.14
N ARG A 749 -9.43 -5.97 24.35
CA ARG A 749 -9.80 -4.72 23.69
C ARG A 749 -8.93 -3.56 24.13
N ASN A 750 -8.58 -3.48 25.41
CA ASN A 750 -7.69 -2.46 25.96
C ASN A 750 -6.25 -2.63 25.42
N GLN A 751 -5.73 -3.86 25.37
CA GLN A 751 -4.44 -4.18 24.73
C GLN A 751 -4.42 -3.82 23.25
N LYS A 752 -5.49 -4.13 22.49
CA LYS A 752 -5.62 -3.76 21.08
C LYS A 752 -5.66 -2.24 20.89
N LEU A 753 -6.40 -1.52 21.75
CA LEU A 753 -6.45 -0.05 21.74
C LEU A 753 -5.08 0.57 22.08
N SER A 754 -4.37 0.02 23.07
CA SER A 754 -3.00 0.43 23.44
C SER A 754 -2.00 0.18 22.31
N ALA A 755 -2.08 -0.98 21.65
CA ALA A 755 -1.26 -1.27 20.46
C ALA A 755 -1.56 -0.30 19.29
N THR A 756 -2.83 0.03 19.03
CA THR A 756 -3.16 1.06 18.03
C THR A 756 -2.70 2.45 18.45
N ALA A 757 -2.74 2.80 19.74
CA ALA A 757 -2.21 4.07 20.23
C ALA A 757 -0.69 4.16 20.00
N GLN A 758 0.07 3.11 20.34
CA GLN A 758 1.51 3.02 20.08
C GLN A 758 1.84 3.06 18.58
N GLN A 759 1.03 2.44 17.73
CA GLN A 759 1.16 2.56 16.27
C GLN A 759 0.90 3.98 15.78
N HIS A 760 -0.12 4.66 16.32
CA HIS A 760 -0.41 6.05 15.98
C HIS A 760 0.70 7.00 16.47
N GLU A 761 1.22 6.80 17.69
CA GLU A 761 2.37 7.53 18.23
C GLU A 761 3.62 7.34 17.35
N HIS A 762 3.89 6.11 16.89
CA HIS A 762 4.99 5.83 15.98
C HIS A 762 4.80 6.50 14.61
N VAL A 763 3.60 6.47 14.03
CA VAL A 763 3.27 7.19 12.79
C VAL A 763 3.43 8.70 12.97
N ILE A 764 2.94 9.27 14.07
CA ILE A 764 3.12 10.69 14.41
C ILE A 764 4.61 11.04 14.56
N HIS A 765 5.41 10.17 15.17
CA HIS A 765 6.86 10.36 15.28
C HIS A 765 7.55 10.39 13.91
N THR A 766 7.25 9.40 13.06
CA THR A 766 7.79 9.33 11.69
C THR A 766 7.36 10.55 10.86
N MET A 767 6.07 10.90 10.86
CA MET A 767 5.58 12.10 10.17
C MET A 767 6.22 13.38 10.71
N SER A 768 6.50 13.47 12.01
CA SER A 768 7.21 14.60 12.62
C SER A 768 8.69 14.64 12.21
N GLN A 769 9.33 13.48 12.02
CA GLN A 769 10.70 13.37 11.54
C GLN A 769 10.80 13.72 10.05
N ASP A 770 9.86 13.26 9.23
CA ASP A 770 9.75 13.59 7.81
C ASP A 770 9.45 15.08 7.60
N LEU A 771 8.60 15.68 8.44
CA LEU A 771 8.38 17.13 8.46
C LEU A 771 9.65 17.92 8.82
N ARG A 772 10.47 17.46 9.79
CA ARG A 772 11.77 18.10 10.05
C ARG A 772 12.70 17.99 8.85
N GLN A 773 12.84 16.80 8.26
CA GLN A 773 13.66 16.62 7.06
C GLN A 773 13.17 17.44 5.85
N ALA A 774 11.85 17.62 5.70
CA ALA A 774 11.27 18.48 4.67
C ALA A 774 11.57 19.96 4.92
N ASN A 775 11.45 20.42 6.17
CA ASN A 775 11.78 21.79 6.57
C ASN A 775 13.29 22.08 6.48
N GLU A 776 14.14 21.12 6.83
CA GLU A 776 15.60 21.21 6.66
C GLU A 776 15.99 21.31 5.18
N LYS A 777 15.35 20.52 4.31
CA LYS A 777 15.52 20.63 2.84
C LYS A 777 15.00 21.97 2.32
N LEU A 778 13.82 22.42 2.78
CA LEU A 778 13.26 23.71 2.41
C LEU A 778 14.23 24.86 2.75
N ALA A 779 14.73 24.92 3.98
CA ALA A 779 15.69 25.93 4.41
C ALA A 779 17.00 25.89 3.59
N LEU A 780 17.47 24.70 3.19
CA LEU A 780 18.64 24.55 2.31
C LEU A 780 18.37 25.06 0.88
N GLU A 781 17.18 24.84 0.31
CA GLU A 781 16.81 25.39 -0.99
C GLU A 781 16.52 26.90 -0.91
N GLU A 782 15.93 27.41 0.17
CA GLU A 782 15.74 28.85 0.42
C GLU A 782 17.08 29.59 0.45
N VAL A 783 18.08 29.06 1.17
CA VAL A 783 19.45 29.60 1.18
C VAL A 783 20.11 29.54 -0.21
N ARG A 784 19.84 28.51 -1.01
CA ARG A 784 20.32 28.44 -2.41
C ARG A 784 19.63 29.47 -3.31
N VAL A 785 18.33 29.67 -3.17
CA VAL A 785 17.58 30.72 -3.90
C VAL A 785 18.07 32.11 -3.51
N GLU A 786 18.37 32.34 -2.24
CA GLU A 786 19.05 33.56 -1.78
C GLU A 786 20.43 33.73 -2.42
N ASN A 787 21.23 32.66 -2.55
CA ASN A 787 22.54 32.74 -3.19
C ASN A 787 22.43 32.98 -4.70
N PHE A 788 21.55 32.27 -5.42
CA PHE A 788 21.32 32.50 -6.84
C PHE A 788 20.71 33.88 -7.14
N THR A 789 19.91 34.45 -6.25
CA THR A 789 19.43 35.85 -6.40
C THR A 789 20.55 36.86 -6.16
N LYS A 790 21.43 36.65 -5.18
CA LYS A 790 22.64 37.46 -4.98
C LYS A 790 23.59 37.36 -6.18
N GLU A 791 23.83 36.17 -6.72
CA GLU A 791 24.62 35.95 -7.94
C GLU A 791 24.00 36.63 -9.17
N ARG A 792 22.70 36.45 -9.40
CA ARG A 792 21.95 37.13 -10.46
C ARG A 792 22.09 38.64 -10.35
N ASP A 793 21.95 39.21 -9.16
CA ASP A 793 21.98 40.65 -8.96
C ASP A 793 23.40 41.23 -9.03
N MET A 794 24.43 40.45 -8.69
CA MET A 794 25.84 40.75 -8.97
C MET A 794 26.13 40.73 -10.49
N LEU A 795 25.65 39.73 -11.22
CA LEU A 795 25.76 39.67 -12.68
C LEU A 795 25.04 40.84 -13.35
N ARG A 796 23.83 41.18 -12.88
CA ARG A 796 23.04 42.32 -13.38
C ARG A 796 23.70 43.67 -13.07
N GLN A 797 24.39 43.79 -11.93
CA GLN A 797 25.24 44.94 -11.66
C GLN A 797 26.41 45.01 -12.64
N ALA A 798 27.11 43.90 -12.91
CA ALA A 798 28.21 43.85 -13.87
C ALA A 798 27.75 44.18 -15.31
N GLU A 799 26.64 43.59 -15.76
CA GLU A 799 25.96 43.93 -17.03
C GLU A 799 25.66 45.44 -17.12
N SER A 800 25.17 46.04 -16.04
CA SER A 800 24.91 47.49 -16.01
C SER A 800 26.19 48.34 -16.05
N ARG A 801 27.33 47.84 -15.58
CA ARG A 801 28.63 48.53 -15.67
C ARG A 801 29.16 48.45 -17.10
N LEU A 802 29.23 47.23 -17.66
CA LEU A 802 29.61 46.98 -19.06
C LEU A 802 28.72 47.74 -20.06
N SER A 803 27.43 47.90 -19.76
CA SER A 803 26.52 48.71 -20.58
C SER A 803 26.89 50.20 -20.55
N ARG A 804 27.18 50.77 -19.37
CA ARG A 804 27.63 52.16 -19.24
C ARG A 804 29.01 52.39 -19.86
N GLU A 805 29.92 51.41 -19.74
CA GLU A 805 31.24 51.45 -20.38
C GLU A 805 31.12 51.42 -21.92
N LYS A 806 30.23 50.57 -22.46
CA LYS A 806 29.89 50.55 -23.88
C LYS A 806 29.27 51.87 -24.34
N GLU A 807 28.33 52.45 -23.57
CA GLU A 807 27.73 53.76 -23.86
C GLU A 807 28.78 54.88 -23.84
N ALA A 808 29.71 54.87 -22.88
CA ALA A 808 30.81 55.82 -22.80
C ALA A 808 31.76 55.70 -24.02
N VAL A 809 32.18 54.49 -24.38
CA VAL A 809 33.03 54.25 -25.57
C VAL A 809 32.31 54.65 -26.86
N LEU A 810 31.00 54.43 -26.98
CA LEU A 810 30.21 54.90 -28.12
C LEU A 810 30.11 56.44 -28.16
N ALA A 811 29.95 57.10 -27.00
CA ALA A 811 29.96 58.55 -26.91
C ALA A 811 31.35 59.15 -27.22
N GLU A 812 32.44 58.51 -26.79
CA GLU A 812 33.80 58.87 -27.17
C GLU A 812 34.03 58.69 -28.68
N GLN A 813 33.60 57.57 -29.28
CA GLN A 813 33.65 57.39 -30.73
C GLN A 813 32.82 58.44 -31.48
N GLN A 814 31.64 58.83 -30.99
CA GLN A 814 30.85 59.91 -31.59
C GLN A 814 31.58 61.25 -31.50
N ASN A 815 32.18 61.58 -30.35
CA ASN A 815 32.99 62.80 -30.18
C ASN A 815 34.25 62.80 -31.04
N GLN A 816 34.95 61.67 -31.17
CA GLN A 816 36.12 61.51 -32.04
C GLN A 816 35.74 61.64 -33.52
N ASN A 817 34.62 61.06 -33.95
CA ASN A 817 34.09 61.25 -35.30
C ASN A 817 33.67 62.69 -35.56
N LEU A 818 33.03 63.36 -34.60
CA LEU A 818 32.68 64.78 -34.69
C LEU A 818 33.94 65.65 -34.81
N LEU A 819 34.97 65.38 -34.01
CA LEU A 819 36.27 66.04 -34.11
C LEU A 819 36.96 65.79 -35.46
N LEU A 820 36.94 64.56 -35.97
CA LEU A 820 37.45 64.22 -37.31
C LEU A 820 36.68 64.93 -38.44
N THR A 821 35.36 65.03 -38.35
CA THR A 821 34.57 65.79 -39.34
C THR A 821 34.81 67.29 -39.24
N ASN A 822 34.97 67.84 -38.03
CA ASN A 822 35.34 69.23 -37.83
C ASN A 822 36.75 69.53 -38.36
N LEU A 823 37.73 68.66 -38.11
CA LEU A 823 39.08 68.78 -38.65
C LEU A 823 39.10 68.71 -40.18
N LYS A 824 38.36 67.77 -40.80
CA LYS A 824 38.20 67.71 -42.26
C LYS A 824 37.50 68.96 -42.82
N SER A 825 36.51 69.50 -42.12
CA SER A 825 35.84 70.75 -42.49
C SER A 825 36.81 71.93 -42.43
N ILE A 826 37.60 72.04 -41.36
CA ILE A 826 38.65 73.06 -41.20
C ILE A 826 39.69 72.95 -42.30
N GLN A 827 40.20 71.74 -42.59
CA GLN A 827 41.12 71.47 -43.71
C GLN A 827 40.52 71.92 -45.05
N LEU A 828 39.28 71.53 -45.37
CA LEU A 828 38.59 71.97 -46.59
C LEU A 828 38.39 73.49 -46.64
N THR A 829 38.16 74.16 -45.50
CA THR A 829 38.11 75.64 -45.47
C THR A 829 39.49 76.26 -45.65
N MET A 830 40.55 75.68 -45.10
CA MET A 830 41.93 76.14 -45.32
C MET A 830 42.33 75.98 -46.78
N GLU A 831 42.14 74.82 -47.38
CA GLU A 831 42.38 74.54 -48.81
C GLU A 831 41.59 75.51 -49.72
N ARG A 832 40.35 75.85 -49.36
CA ARG A 832 39.55 76.88 -50.05
C ARG A 832 40.13 78.28 -49.87
N THR A 833 40.55 78.67 -48.67
CA THR A 833 41.19 79.97 -48.46
C THR A 833 42.56 80.07 -49.14
N GLU A 834 43.35 79.00 -49.17
CA GLU A 834 44.63 78.93 -49.87
C GLU A 834 44.46 78.95 -51.39
N SER A 835 43.49 78.23 -51.95
CA SER A 835 43.20 78.31 -53.38
C SER A 835 42.67 79.71 -53.77
N LEU A 836 41.85 80.35 -52.93
CA LEU A 836 41.41 81.73 -53.13
C LEU A 836 42.53 82.77 -52.98
N THR A 837 43.51 82.58 -52.07
CA THR A 837 44.67 83.49 -51.98
C THR A 837 45.66 83.25 -53.12
N ARG A 838 45.90 82.00 -53.52
CA ARG A 838 46.69 81.66 -54.71
C ARG A 838 46.07 82.25 -55.97
N GLN A 839 44.75 82.15 -56.15
CA GLN A 839 44.02 82.81 -57.25
C GLN A 839 44.21 84.33 -57.21
N ARG A 840 43.91 85.01 -56.10
CA ARG A 840 44.10 86.47 -55.97
C ARG A 840 45.54 86.93 -56.23
N LEU A 841 46.53 86.10 -55.87
CA LEU A 841 47.94 86.37 -56.17
C LEU A 841 48.24 86.17 -57.66
N ASN A 842 47.65 85.16 -58.31
CA ASN A 842 47.75 84.95 -59.76
C ASN A 842 47.09 86.08 -60.54
N ASP A 843 45.85 86.46 -60.18
CA ASP A 843 45.13 87.62 -60.74
C ASP A 843 45.98 88.90 -60.62
N LYS A 844 46.69 89.06 -59.49
CA LYS A 844 47.57 90.21 -59.24
C LYS A 844 48.87 90.15 -60.06
N ILE A 845 49.42 88.96 -60.30
CA ILE A 845 50.56 88.74 -61.20
C ILE A 845 50.14 89.02 -62.64
N GLU A 846 49.06 88.42 -63.14
CA GLU A 846 48.51 88.65 -64.48
C GLU A 846 48.24 90.14 -64.73
N HIS A 847 47.68 90.85 -63.74
CA HIS A 847 47.48 92.30 -63.82
C HIS A 847 48.80 93.08 -63.90
N LEU A 848 49.81 92.74 -63.09
CA LEU A 848 51.15 93.36 -63.16
C LEU A 848 51.88 93.03 -64.47
N GLU A 849 51.72 91.82 -65.01
CA GLU A 849 52.26 91.42 -66.31
C GLU A 849 51.58 92.17 -67.46
N ALA A 850 50.27 92.37 -67.38
CA ALA A 850 49.52 93.22 -68.31
C ALA A 850 49.92 94.71 -68.21
N GLU A 851 50.14 95.24 -66.99
CA GLU A 851 50.70 96.57 -66.79
C GLU A 851 52.10 96.69 -67.41
N VAL A 852 52.98 95.71 -67.16
CA VAL A 852 54.33 95.65 -67.76
C VAL A 852 54.26 95.54 -69.29
N ALA A 853 53.33 94.79 -69.85
CA ALA A 853 53.09 94.73 -71.30
C ALA A 853 52.58 96.08 -71.85
N SER A 854 51.71 96.78 -71.12
CA SER A 854 51.25 98.13 -71.48
C SER A 854 52.38 99.16 -71.41
N MET A 855 53.31 99.02 -70.46
CA MET A 855 54.46 99.91 -70.29
C MET A 855 55.57 99.62 -71.31
N LYS A 856 55.77 98.35 -71.70
CA LYS A 856 56.61 97.97 -72.85
C LYS A 856 56.06 98.56 -74.14
N THR A 857 54.79 98.34 -74.46
CA THR A 857 54.18 98.88 -75.69
C THR A 857 54.13 100.42 -75.72
N ARG A 858 53.98 101.09 -74.57
CA ARG A 858 54.18 102.55 -74.45
C ARG A 858 55.64 102.95 -74.71
N LEU A 859 56.62 102.21 -74.18
CA LEU A 859 58.04 102.46 -74.43
C LEU A 859 58.39 102.26 -75.92
N ASP A 860 57.84 101.22 -76.56
CA ASP A 860 58.00 100.97 -77.99
C ASP A 860 57.36 102.08 -78.83
N GLN A 861 56.21 102.61 -78.41
CA GLN A 861 55.58 103.79 -79.02
C GLN A 861 56.41 105.06 -78.83
N GLU A 862 57.00 105.29 -77.65
CA GLU A 862 57.93 106.39 -77.36
C GLU A 862 59.21 106.30 -78.21
N VAL A 863 59.76 105.09 -78.37
CA VAL A 863 60.92 104.81 -79.22
C VAL A 863 60.57 105.01 -80.70
N ALA A 864 59.41 104.55 -81.15
CA ALA A 864 58.91 104.77 -82.50
C ALA A 864 58.66 106.27 -82.78
N GLN A 865 58.10 107.02 -81.82
CA GLN A 865 57.93 108.47 -81.89
C GLN A 865 59.29 109.18 -81.94
N LYS A 866 60.27 108.79 -81.12
CA LYS A 866 61.63 109.34 -81.17
C LYS A 866 62.33 109.05 -82.48
N HIS A 867 62.15 107.86 -83.07
CA HIS A 867 62.66 107.55 -84.41
C HIS A 867 61.92 108.29 -85.51
N ALA A 868 60.61 108.51 -85.41
CA ALA A 868 59.85 109.32 -86.35
C ALA A 868 60.28 110.80 -86.29
N LEU A 869 60.40 111.35 -85.07
CA LEU A 869 60.86 112.71 -84.84
C LEU A 869 62.33 112.89 -85.28
N GLY A 870 63.17 111.89 -85.05
CA GLY A 870 64.52 111.79 -85.60
C GLY A 870 64.53 111.87 -87.12
N ARG A 871 63.73 111.04 -87.82
CA ARG A 871 63.59 111.12 -89.29
C ARG A 871 63.07 112.49 -89.76
N THR A 872 62.18 113.15 -89.03
CA THR A 872 61.74 114.51 -89.39
C THR A 872 62.82 115.56 -89.13
N MET A 873 63.63 115.39 -88.08
CA MET A 873 64.81 116.24 -87.82
C MET A 873 65.90 116.03 -88.86
N ASP A 874 66.15 114.79 -89.29
CA ASP A 874 67.07 114.45 -90.38
C ASP A 874 66.57 115.01 -91.73
N ALA A 875 65.27 114.89 -92.01
CA ALA A 875 64.66 115.49 -93.20
C ALA A 875 64.76 117.02 -93.17
N GLN A 876 64.44 117.66 -92.03
CA GLN A 876 64.61 119.11 -91.83
C GLN A 876 66.09 119.52 -91.89
N LEU A 877 67.04 118.70 -91.44
CA LEU A 877 68.48 118.93 -91.58
C LEU A 877 68.95 118.76 -93.02
N LEU A 878 68.32 117.90 -93.82
CA LEU A 878 68.66 117.69 -95.23
C LEU A 878 68.03 118.77 -96.12
N GLU A 879 66.80 119.22 -95.80
CA GLU A 879 66.22 120.44 -96.37
C GLU A 879 67.00 121.68 -95.92
N ALA A 880 67.39 121.80 -94.65
CA ALA A 880 68.26 122.89 -94.18
C ALA A 880 69.63 122.84 -94.85
N LYS A 881 70.20 121.67 -95.14
CA LYS A 881 71.44 121.55 -95.93
C LYS A 881 71.24 122.00 -97.38
N LYS A 882 70.15 121.59 -98.06
CA LYS A 882 69.81 122.10 -99.40
C LYS A 882 69.52 123.60 -99.38
N GLN A 883 68.87 124.11 -98.34
CA GLN A 883 68.67 125.54 -98.10
C GLN A 883 70.00 126.24 -97.79
N LEU A 884 71.00 125.57 -97.20
CA LEU A 884 72.32 126.10 -96.91
C LEU A 884 73.31 125.95 -98.09
N GLU A 885 73.03 125.09 -99.06
CA GLU A 885 73.71 125.00 -100.36
C GLU A 885 73.16 126.06 -101.33
N THR A 886 71.84 126.19 -101.40
CA THR A 886 71.18 127.31 -102.10
C THR A 886 71.48 128.65 -101.41
N GLN A 887 71.59 128.71 -100.07
CA GLN A 887 72.11 129.86 -99.35
C GLN A 887 73.64 129.99 -99.39
N ASN A 888 74.45 128.99 -99.78
CA ASN A 888 75.87 129.24 -100.06
C ASN A 888 76.08 129.78 -101.48
N THR A 889 75.32 129.29 -102.46
CA THR A 889 75.32 129.84 -103.83
C THR A 889 74.65 131.22 -103.89
N LEU A 890 73.66 131.49 -103.03
CA LEU A 890 73.25 132.85 -102.69
C LEU A 890 74.37 133.56 -101.91
N GLN A 891 74.85 133.13 -100.73
CA GLN A 891 75.96 133.79 -100.00
C GLN A 891 77.30 133.89 -100.75
N GLN A 892 77.47 133.38 -101.97
CA GLN A 892 78.53 133.85 -102.87
C GLN A 892 78.11 135.20 -103.47
N LYS A 893 76.99 135.22 -104.22
CA LYS A 893 76.30 136.43 -104.70
C LYS A 893 75.93 137.43 -103.60
N THR A 894 75.78 136.97 -102.36
CA THR A 894 75.46 137.76 -101.18
C THR A 894 76.63 137.85 -100.20
N ARG A 895 77.83 137.35 -100.48
CA ARG A 895 79.07 137.94 -99.92
C ARG A 895 79.56 139.07 -100.83
N GLU A 896 79.26 138.99 -102.12
CA GLU A 896 79.33 140.10 -103.06
C GLU A 896 78.36 141.23 -102.67
N LEU A 897 77.12 140.93 -102.23
CA LEU A 897 76.12 141.94 -101.82
C LEU A 897 76.02 142.25 -100.31
N LEU A 898 76.17 141.29 -99.37
CA LEU A 898 76.08 141.56 -97.91
C LEU A 898 77.34 142.24 -97.35
N ARG A 899 78.43 142.32 -98.12
CA ARG A 899 79.49 143.33 -97.92
C ARG A 899 78.93 144.76 -97.90
N GLY A 900 77.74 145.00 -98.47
CA GLY A 900 77.00 146.25 -98.41
C GLY A 900 75.79 146.28 -97.46
N ALA A 901 75.56 145.25 -96.62
CA ALA A 901 74.38 145.15 -95.75
C ALA A 901 74.70 144.56 -94.37
N GLU A 902 75.59 145.26 -93.69
CA GLU A 902 76.19 144.95 -92.38
C GLU A 902 75.25 145.29 -91.18
N GLN A 903 75.68 145.01 -89.94
CA GLN A 903 75.35 145.75 -88.70
C GLN A 903 74.05 145.52 -87.84
N GLN A 904 72.99 144.75 -88.17
CA GLN A 904 71.71 144.84 -87.38
C GLN A 904 71.08 143.56 -86.71
N VAL A 905 71.18 143.45 -85.35
CA VAL A 905 70.18 143.01 -84.30
C VAL A 905 69.94 141.51 -83.86
N VAL A 906 69.78 141.21 -82.51
CA VAL A 906 69.59 139.87 -81.77
C VAL A 906 69.01 139.96 -80.26
N ALA A 907 68.06 139.11 -79.65
CA ALA A 907 67.71 138.94 -78.12
C ALA A 907 66.48 138.02 -77.48
N LEU A 908 66.57 137.38 -76.20
CA LEU A 908 65.60 136.96 -74.98
C LEU A 908 64.83 135.55 -74.53
N LYS A 909 64.17 135.36 -73.27
CA LYS A 909 63.67 134.09 -72.39
C LYS A 909 62.47 134.29 -71.26
N ALA A 910 61.82 133.53 -70.24
CA ALA A 910 61.60 132.20 -69.41
C ALA A 910 60.30 132.20 -68.35
N GLN A 911 59.73 131.41 -67.31
CA GLN A 911 59.53 130.05 -66.50
C GLN A 911 58.36 130.12 -65.31
N LEU A 912 57.79 129.30 -64.28
CA LEU A 912 57.62 127.93 -63.48
C LEU A 912 56.36 127.91 -62.38
N ALA A 913 55.83 127.10 -61.34
CA ALA A 913 55.67 125.73 -60.55
C ALA A 913 54.62 125.74 -59.25
N SER A 914 54.20 124.86 -58.21
CA SER A 914 53.71 123.39 -57.82
C SER A 914 53.35 122.94 -56.25
N ALA A 915 52.25 122.18 -55.75
CA ALA A 915 51.96 121.40 -54.39
C ALA A 915 50.46 120.79 -54.06
N SER A 916 49.82 120.07 -52.98
CA SER A 916 49.95 119.17 -51.68
C SER A 916 48.57 118.51 -51.01
N SER A 917 48.46 117.64 -49.88
CA SER A 917 47.19 116.90 -49.25
C SER A 917 47.17 116.04 -47.83
N SER A 918 46.04 115.66 -47.07
CA SER A 918 45.90 114.68 -45.80
C SER A 918 44.49 114.20 -45.08
N GLU A 919 44.44 113.21 -44.06
CA GLU A 919 43.58 112.79 -42.78
C GLU A 919 42.19 111.93 -42.54
N ALA A 920 41.82 111.33 -41.29
CA ALA A 920 40.61 110.40 -40.87
C ALA A 920 40.20 110.01 -39.31
N VAL A 921 39.05 109.29 -38.88
CA VAL A 921 38.53 108.89 -37.43
C VAL A 921 37.34 107.79 -37.13
N ALA A 922 36.91 107.33 -35.86
CA ALA A 922 35.80 106.27 -35.44
C ALA A 922 35.17 106.11 -33.93
N ALA A 923 34.05 105.31 -33.54
CA ALA A 923 33.40 105.08 -32.12
C ALA A 923 32.20 103.99 -31.73
N THR A 924 31.73 103.78 -30.42
CA THR A 924 30.43 103.19 -29.69
C THR A 924 30.06 101.65 -29.36
N GLY A 925 29.12 101.06 -28.47
CA GLY A 925 28.14 101.32 -27.27
C GLY A 925 27.02 100.22 -26.75
N ASN A 926 26.37 100.26 -25.50
CA ASN A 926 25.03 99.64 -24.87
C ASN A 926 24.84 98.19 -24.14
N ALA A 927 23.77 97.64 -23.39
CA ALA A 927 22.69 97.98 -22.31
C ALA A 927 21.63 96.84 -21.71
N SER A 928 20.92 96.97 -20.50
CA SER A 928 19.63 96.32 -19.86
C SER A 928 19.54 95.41 -18.52
N THR A 929 18.38 95.34 -17.75
CA THR A 929 18.18 94.99 -16.25
C THR A 929 16.81 94.30 -15.82
N PRO A 930 16.22 94.19 -14.55
CA PRO A 930 16.54 94.56 -13.13
C PRO A 930 16.25 93.47 -11.98
N ALA A 931 15.59 93.77 -10.83
CA ALA A 931 15.64 93.02 -9.51
C ALA A 931 14.35 93.10 -8.54
N PRO A 932 14.25 92.35 -7.38
CA PRO A 932 13.07 92.24 -6.44
C PRO A 932 13.16 93.02 -5.08
N SER A 933 12.20 92.88 -4.12
CA SER A 933 12.30 92.99 -2.60
C SER A 933 11.07 93.60 -1.84
N GLN A 934 11.24 94.22 -0.63
CA GLN A 934 10.27 94.24 0.50
C GLN A 934 10.03 95.60 1.24
N SER A 935 8.91 95.68 1.99
CA SER A 935 8.59 96.41 3.25
C SER A 935 8.57 97.97 3.42
N GLU A 936 7.41 98.45 3.94
CA GLU A 936 7.15 99.47 5.00
C GLU A 936 7.83 100.88 4.96
N GLN A 937 7.14 102.03 5.08
CA GLN A 937 6.55 102.61 6.32
C GLN A 937 5.87 104.00 6.08
N GLU A 938 4.73 104.28 6.75
CA GLU A 938 4.08 105.55 7.25
C GLU A 938 4.21 106.96 6.55
N LEU A 939 3.48 108.05 6.88
CA LEU A 939 2.09 108.33 7.34
C LEU A 939 1.93 109.88 7.48
N ALA A 940 1.21 110.59 6.57
CA ALA A 940 1.19 112.07 6.62
C ALA A 940 -0.09 112.84 6.17
N GLU A 941 -0.92 112.34 5.25
CA GLU A 941 -1.87 113.21 4.50
C GLU A 941 -3.26 113.43 5.13
N VAL A 942 -3.59 112.76 6.24
CA VAL A 942 -4.99 112.59 6.73
C VAL A 942 -5.66 113.87 7.31
N LYS A 943 -4.94 115.00 7.44
CA LYS A 943 -5.42 116.18 8.20
C LYS A 943 -6.32 117.18 7.43
N SER A 944 -6.63 116.95 6.15
CA SER A 944 -7.40 117.89 5.32
C SER A 944 -8.93 117.70 5.34
N SER A 945 -9.41 116.50 5.66
CA SER A 945 -10.82 116.08 5.44
C SER A 945 -11.83 116.53 6.51
N LEU A 946 -11.39 117.05 7.66
CA LEU A 946 -12.26 117.25 8.82
C LEU A 946 -13.20 118.47 8.74
N ARG A 947 -12.88 119.47 7.90
CA ARG A 947 -13.57 120.79 7.93
C ARG A 947 -14.92 120.85 7.21
N THR A 948 -15.30 119.85 6.41
CA THR A 948 -16.53 119.87 5.59
C THR A 948 -17.75 119.27 6.30
N ALA A 949 -17.59 118.72 7.52
CA ALA A 949 -18.66 118.00 8.21
C ALA A 949 -19.55 118.87 9.11
N GLU A 950 -19.17 120.12 9.41
CA GLU A 950 -19.83 120.91 10.46
C GLU A 950 -21.08 121.68 9.99
N GLU A 951 -21.14 122.07 8.71
CA GLU A 951 -22.24 122.90 8.17
C GLU A 951 -23.56 122.13 8.01
N GLN A 952 -23.52 120.83 7.68
CA GLN A 952 -24.71 119.99 7.46
C GLN A 952 -25.57 119.76 8.71
N LYS A 953 -25.09 120.15 9.90
CA LYS A 953 -25.78 119.93 11.18
C LYS A 953 -26.93 120.91 11.43
N GLY A 954 -26.96 122.06 10.75
CA GLY A 954 -27.92 123.14 11.03
C GLY A 954 -29.37 122.81 10.66
N GLU A 955 -29.58 122.37 9.42
CA GLU A 955 -30.92 122.29 8.79
C GLU A 955 -31.84 121.24 9.42
N LEU A 956 -31.27 120.18 10.02
CA LEU A 956 -32.02 119.05 10.57
C LEU A 956 -32.83 119.38 11.84
N MET A 957 -32.51 120.46 12.58
CA MET A 957 -33.21 120.76 13.84
C MET A 957 -34.61 121.35 13.63
N GLU A 958 -34.87 122.07 12.54
CA GLU A 958 -36.13 122.81 12.38
C GLU A 958 -37.31 121.88 12.05
N GLN A 959 -37.09 120.85 11.23
CA GLN A 959 -38.11 119.87 10.86
C GLN A 959 -38.66 119.08 12.07
N LEU A 960 -37.80 118.80 13.06
CA LEU A 960 -38.16 118.02 14.26
C LEU A 960 -39.32 118.66 15.05
N LYS A 961 -39.40 120.00 15.05
CA LYS A 961 -40.31 120.75 15.92
C LYS A 961 -41.78 120.58 15.55
N ASN A 962 -42.09 120.46 14.26
CA ASN A 962 -43.47 120.36 13.76
C ASN A 962 -44.07 118.96 13.97
N ALA A 963 -43.25 117.91 13.97
CA ALA A 963 -43.70 116.53 14.13
C ALA A 963 -44.33 116.25 15.51
N ASN A 964 -43.87 116.92 16.56
CA ASN A 964 -44.35 116.67 17.94
C ASN A 964 -45.83 117.05 18.16
N ALA A 965 -46.38 118.00 17.40
CA ALA A 965 -47.73 118.52 17.64
C ALA A 965 -48.85 117.50 17.28
N THR A 966 -48.62 116.63 16.30
CA THR A 966 -49.62 115.64 15.86
C THR A 966 -49.66 114.40 16.75
N VAL A 967 -48.57 114.10 17.46
CA VAL A 967 -48.43 112.90 18.31
C VAL A 967 -49.41 112.90 19.50
N GLU A 968 -49.65 114.07 20.12
CA GLU A 968 -50.50 114.13 21.32
C GLU A 968 -51.97 113.77 21.05
N GLN A 969 -52.50 114.07 19.86
CA GLN A 969 -53.90 113.76 19.53
C GLN A 969 -54.16 112.25 19.42
N TYR A 970 -53.18 111.46 18.94
CA TYR A 970 -53.32 110.00 18.85
C TYR A 970 -53.36 109.32 20.22
N LYS A 971 -52.64 109.84 21.22
CA LYS A 971 -52.58 109.22 22.57
C LYS A 971 -53.95 109.10 23.23
N ALA A 972 -54.81 110.12 23.06
CA ALA A 972 -56.13 110.17 23.68
C ALA A 972 -57.06 109.03 23.20
N VAL A 973 -57.00 108.67 21.92
CA VAL A 973 -57.81 107.59 21.34
C VAL A 973 -57.36 106.23 21.87
N VAL A 974 -56.03 106.00 21.93
CA VAL A 974 -55.44 104.71 22.35
C VAL A 974 -55.93 104.30 23.74
N LEU A 975 -55.91 105.22 24.71
CA LEU A 975 -56.35 104.96 26.09
C LEU A 975 -57.78 104.41 26.18
N THR A 976 -58.71 104.88 25.33
CA THR A 976 -60.11 104.41 25.35
C THR A 976 -60.25 102.98 24.84
N LEU A 977 -59.40 102.55 23.90
CA LEU A 977 -59.38 101.19 23.38
C LEU A 977 -58.75 100.21 24.38
N GLU A 978 -57.70 100.63 25.10
CA GLU A 978 -57.04 99.80 26.12
C GLU A 978 -57.99 99.32 27.23
N ASP A 979 -58.88 100.16 27.73
CA ASP A 979 -59.83 99.80 28.80
C ASP A 979 -60.94 98.84 28.35
N SER A 980 -61.33 98.90 27.07
CA SER A 980 -62.23 97.89 26.49
C SER A 980 -61.53 96.53 26.37
N LEU A 981 -60.26 96.53 25.94
CA LEU A 981 -59.44 95.34 25.74
C LEU A 981 -59.07 94.63 27.06
N LYS A 982 -59.00 95.35 28.19
CA LYS A 982 -58.76 94.76 29.52
C LYS A 982 -59.90 93.82 29.93
N LYS A 983 -61.16 94.26 29.78
CA LYS A 983 -62.36 93.51 30.20
C LYS A 983 -62.58 92.22 29.40
N GLU A 984 -62.26 92.23 28.10
CA GLU A 984 -62.31 91.00 27.29
C GLU A 984 -61.31 89.96 27.80
N LYS A 985 -60.06 90.37 28.06
CA LYS A 985 -58.98 89.50 28.55
C LYS A 985 -59.34 88.81 29.86
N GLU A 986 -59.91 89.55 30.83
CA GLU A 986 -60.33 89.01 32.12
C GLU A 986 -61.32 87.84 31.98
N SER A 987 -62.31 87.95 31.09
CA SER A 987 -63.30 86.89 30.84
C SER A 987 -62.72 85.64 30.17
N ARG A 988 -61.62 85.80 29.43
CA ARG A 988 -61.03 84.80 28.53
C ARG A 988 -60.04 83.86 29.23
N CYS A 989 -59.32 84.35 30.24
CA CYS A 989 -58.33 83.60 31.02
C CYS A 989 -58.79 82.21 31.52
N PRO A 990 -59.96 82.03 32.18
CA PRO A 990 -60.36 80.72 32.73
C PRO A 990 -60.75 79.70 31.66
N LEU A 991 -61.16 80.14 30.46
CA LEU A 991 -61.40 79.25 29.32
C LEU A 991 -60.07 78.84 28.67
N GLU A 992 -59.12 79.76 28.53
CA GLU A 992 -57.78 79.42 28.04
C GLU A 992 -57.02 78.45 28.96
N LEU A 993 -57.18 78.55 30.29
CA LEU A 993 -56.59 77.60 31.23
C LEU A 993 -57.13 76.18 31.04
N ARG A 994 -58.46 76.01 31.02
CA ARG A 994 -59.09 74.69 30.82
C ARG A 994 -58.77 74.08 29.46
N LEU A 995 -58.60 74.91 28.43
CA LEU A 995 -58.16 74.48 27.10
C LEU A 995 -56.69 74.01 27.09
N LYS A 996 -55.81 74.69 27.85
CA LYS A 996 -54.41 74.28 28.04
C LYS A 996 -54.32 72.95 28.77
N GLU A 997 -55.03 72.79 29.89
CA GLU A 997 -55.10 71.54 30.66
C GLU A 997 -55.58 70.36 29.80
N SER A 998 -56.68 70.54 29.05
CA SER A 998 -57.19 69.49 28.13
C SER A 998 -56.18 69.17 27.02
N GLY A 999 -55.51 70.19 26.47
CA GLY A 999 -54.48 70.00 25.44
C GLY A 999 -53.20 69.34 25.96
N GLU A 1000 -52.87 69.51 27.24
CA GLU A 1000 -51.74 68.85 27.90
C GLU A 1000 -52.03 67.38 28.19
N VAL A 1001 -53.24 67.05 28.68
CA VAL A 1001 -53.69 65.66 28.82
C VAL A 1001 -53.72 64.95 27.47
N GLN A 1002 -54.22 65.60 26.42
CA GLN A 1002 -54.22 65.04 25.06
C GLN A 1002 -52.78 64.77 24.57
N LYS A 1003 -51.86 65.73 24.70
CA LYS A 1003 -50.44 65.55 24.35
C LYS A 1003 -49.76 64.42 25.15
N GLN A 1004 -50.15 64.21 26.41
CA GLN A 1004 -49.63 63.08 27.21
C GLN A 1004 -50.15 61.74 26.69
N LEU A 1005 -51.42 61.65 26.28
CA LEU A 1005 -51.98 60.45 25.67
C LEU A 1005 -51.35 60.17 24.29
N GLU A 1006 -51.20 61.19 23.45
CA GLU A 1006 -50.53 61.09 22.14
C GLU A 1006 -49.09 60.58 22.27
N LYS A 1007 -48.32 61.10 23.25
CA LYS A 1007 -46.97 60.58 23.57
C LYS A 1007 -46.99 59.12 23.97
N ARG A 1008 -47.88 58.70 24.87
CA ARG A 1008 -47.96 57.30 25.33
C ARG A 1008 -48.41 56.34 24.23
N ILE A 1009 -49.23 56.81 23.28
CA ILE A 1009 -49.58 56.06 22.06
C ILE A 1009 -48.35 55.91 21.17
N LEU A 1010 -47.61 57.00 20.88
CA LEU A 1010 -46.38 56.95 20.07
C LEU A 1010 -45.29 56.07 20.71
N GLU A 1011 -45.14 56.11 22.03
CA GLU A 1011 -44.24 55.24 22.79
C GLU A 1011 -44.65 53.77 22.67
N ALA A 1012 -45.94 53.45 22.84
CA ALA A 1012 -46.46 52.10 22.67
C ALA A 1012 -46.35 51.59 21.22
N GLU A 1013 -46.58 52.45 20.22
CA GLU A 1013 -46.37 52.11 18.81
C GLU A 1013 -44.91 51.86 18.48
N LYS A 1014 -43.98 52.67 19.04
CA LYS A 1014 -42.54 52.47 18.89
C LYS A 1014 -42.08 51.14 19.51
N MET A 1015 -42.52 50.81 20.73
CA MET A 1015 -42.26 49.50 21.34
C MET A 1015 -42.81 48.36 20.46
N LYS A 1016 -44.05 48.50 19.95
CA LYS A 1016 -44.70 47.54 19.04
C LYS A 1016 -44.08 47.49 17.63
N GLN A 1017 -43.24 48.45 17.26
CA GLN A 1017 -42.38 48.37 16.06
C GLN A 1017 -41.07 47.64 16.40
N GLN A 1018 -40.43 47.98 17.52
CA GLN A 1018 -39.20 47.33 18.00
C GLN A 1018 -39.41 45.82 18.20
N GLU A 1019 -40.46 45.38 18.90
CA GLU A 1019 -40.75 43.94 19.04
C GLU A 1019 -41.00 43.25 17.69
N ARG A 1020 -41.52 43.96 16.68
CA ARG A 1020 -41.74 43.39 15.32
C ARG A 1020 -40.46 43.34 14.49
N GLU A 1021 -39.49 44.19 14.79
CA GLU A 1021 -38.15 44.07 14.22
C GLU A 1021 -37.35 42.98 14.93
N GLU A 1022 -37.47 42.83 16.24
CA GLU A 1022 -36.85 41.75 17.00
C GLU A 1022 -37.41 40.39 16.59
N ARG A 1023 -38.75 40.25 16.47
CA ARG A 1023 -39.37 39.03 15.92
C ARG A 1023 -38.93 38.73 14.48
N ARG A 1024 -38.75 39.76 13.63
CA ARG A 1024 -38.19 39.56 12.28
C ARG A 1024 -36.72 39.14 12.33
N LYS A 1025 -35.86 39.83 13.07
CA LYS A 1025 -34.44 39.46 13.27
C LYS A 1025 -34.29 38.03 13.82
N ALA A 1026 -35.20 37.59 14.70
CA ALA A 1026 -35.26 36.22 15.20
C ALA A 1026 -35.70 35.21 14.12
N MET A 1027 -36.71 35.54 13.31
CA MET A 1027 -37.11 34.72 12.15
C MET A 1027 -35.98 34.64 11.11
N ASP A 1028 -35.36 35.77 10.72
CA ASP A 1028 -34.21 35.83 9.81
C ASP A 1028 -33.03 34.96 10.31
N ALA A 1029 -32.82 34.89 11.63
CA ALA A 1029 -31.78 34.06 12.23
C ALA A 1029 -32.13 32.57 12.19
N VAL A 1030 -33.38 32.20 12.47
CA VAL A 1030 -33.86 30.82 12.36
C VAL A 1030 -33.88 30.36 10.90
N GLU A 1031 -34.29 31.21 9.95
CA GLU A 1031 -34.24 30.90 8.51
C GLU A 1031 -32.81 30.69 8.02
N LYS A 1032 -31.85 31.49 8.47
CA LYS A 1032 -30.42 31.27 8.18
C LYS A 1032 -29.93 29.94 8.73
N GLN A 1033 -30.22 29.63 10.00
CA GLN A 1033 -29.88 28.34 10.62
C GLN A 1033 -30.52 27.16 9.88
N VAL A 1034 -31.79 27.26 9.46
CA VAL A 1034 -32.46 26.23 8.66
C VAL A 1034 -31.83 26.10 7.27
N CYS A 1035 -31.47 27.19 6.61
CA CYS A 1035 -30.74 27.15 5.33
C CYS A 1035 -29.32 26.58 5.48
N GLU A 1036 -28.63 26.84 6.59
CA GLU A 1036 -27.32 26.28 6.91
C GLU A 1036 -27.42 24.77 7.19
N LEU A 1037 -28.38 24.34 8.02
CA LEU A 1037 -28.68 22.93 8.27
C LEU A 1037 -29.11 22.18 6.99
N GLN A 1038 -29.87 22.83 6.09
CA GLN A 1038 -30.19 22.25 4.78
C GLN A 1038 -28.97 22.17 3.86
N ARG A 1039 -27.99 23.07 3.98
CA ARG A 1039 -26.73 22.99 3.23
C ARG A 1039 -25.82 21.89 3.78
N THR A 1040 -25.64 21.77 5.09
CA THR A 1040 -24.81 20.72 5.70
C THR A 1040 -25.45 19.34 5.58
N LEU A 1041 -26.79 19.23 5.63
CA LEU A 1041 -27.47 17.99 5.28
C LEU A 1041 -27.22 17.59 3.82
N LYS A 1042 -27.27 18.53 2.88
CA LYS A 1042 -26.98 18.27 1.46
C LYS A 1042 -25.51 17.96 1.20
N SER A 1043 -24.57 18.63 1.88
CA SER A 1043 -23.14 18.29 1.76
C SER A 1043 -22.89 16.90 2.34
N SER A 1044 -23.40 16.59 3.53
CA SER A 1044 -23.25 15.27 4.13
C SER A 1044 -23.91 14.15 3.29
N GLN A 1045 -25.04 14.43 2.63
CA GLN A 1045 -25.64 13.49 1.66
C GLN A 1045 -24.76 13.29 0.42
N ALA A 1046 -24.17 14.37 -0.12
CA ALA A 1046 -23.23 14.28 -1.24
C ALA A 1046 -21.93 13.54 -0.85
N GLU A 1047 -21.36 13.85 0.33
CA GLU A 1047 -20.20 13.18 0.92
C GLU A 1047 -20.47 11.68 1.15
N GLN A 1048 -21.68 11.31 1.56
CA GLN A 1048 -22.12 9.91 1.69
C GLN A 1048 -22.27 9.21 0.33
N GLN A 1049 -22.84 9.89 -0.67
CA GLN A 1049 -22.91 9.36 -2.05
C GLN A 1049 -21.53 9.18 -2.65
N GLU A 1050 -20.64 10.17 -2.54
CA GLU A 1050 -19.26 10.10 -3.00
C GLU A 1050 -18.46 9.03 -2.24
N ALA A 1051 -18.72 8.83 -0.95
CA ALA A 1051 -18.13 7.73 -0.17
C ALA A 1051 -18.63 6.35 -0.62
N LEU A 1052 -19.91 6.21 -0.99
CA LEU A 1052 -20.46 4.97 -1.56
C LEU A 1052 -19.91 4.71 -2.96
N GLU A 1053 -19.78 5.73 -3.80
CA GLU A 1053 -19.16 5.62 -5.13
C GLU A 1053 -17.66 5.30 -5.03
N ARG A 1054 -16.92 5.93 -4.10
CA ARG A 1054 -15.53 5.57 -3.79
C ARG A 1054 -15.39 4.14 -3.27
N ALA A 1055 -16.32 3.68 -2.43
CA ALA A 1055 -16.33 2.29 -1.94
C ALA A 1055 -16.63 1.29 -3.08
N ALA A 1056 -17.60 1.58 -3.94
CA ALA A 1056 -17.91 0.76 -5.11
C ALA A 1056 -16.72 0.72 -6.09
N ALA A 1057 -16.10 1.88 -6.37
CA ALA A 1057 -14.89 1.97 -7.19
C ALA A 1057 -13.75 1.13 -6.58
N ALA A 1058 -13.48 1.26 -5.27
CA ALA A 1058 -12.48 0.48 -4.55
C ALA A 1058 -12.73 -1.03 -4.65
N VAL A 1059 -13.98 -1.50 -4.48
CA VAL A 1059 -14.33 -2.91 -4.66
C VAL A 1059 -14.10 -3.38 -6.10
N THR A 1060 -14.42 -2.58 -7.12
CA THR A 1060 -14.11 -2.96 -8.52
C THR A 1060 -12.61 -2.94 -8.83
N MET A 1061 -11.82 -2.09 -8.17
CA MET A 1061 -10.36 -2.08 -8.27
C MET A 1061 -9.74 -3.28 -7.54
N GLU A 1062 -10.25 -3.65 -6.38
CA GLU A 1062 -9.83 -4.84 -5.64
C GLU A 1062 -10.16 -6.12 -6.43
N GLN A 1063 -11.36 -6.23 -7.00
CA GLN A 1063 -11.73 -7.36 -7.86
C GLN A 1063 -10.82 -7.47 -9.09
N LYS A 1064 -10.44 -6.35 -9.71
CA LYS A 1064 -9.44 -6.34 -10.81
C LYS A 1064 -8.06 -6.76 -10.30
N ALA A 1065 -7.55 -6.17 -9.22
CA ALA A 1065 -6.26 -6.54 -8.64
C ALA A 1065 -6.19 -8.02 -8.23
N ILE A 1066 -7.30 -8.62 -7.76
CA ILE A 1066 -7.41 -10.05 -7.49
C ILE A 1066 -7.36 -10.86 -8.80
N GLN A 1067 -8.06 -10.44 -9.85
CA GLN A 1067 -7.99 -11.10 -11.17
C GLN A 1067 -6.60 -11.00 -11.79
N ASP A 1068 -5.98 -9.82 -11.75
CA ASP A 1068 -4.63 -9.57 -12.25
C ASP A 1068 -3.59 -10.38 -11.45
N SER A 1069 -3.74 -10.48 -10.12
CA SER A 1069 -2.90 -11.34 -9.27
C SER A 1069 -3.11 -12.84 -9.58
N GLN A 1070 -4.34 -13.27 -9.87
CA GLN A 1070 -4.63 -14.64 -10.33
C GLN A 1070 -4.08 -14.94 -11.73
N LEU A 1071 -3.96 -13.92 -12.60
CA LEU A 1071 -3.30 -14.07 -13.91
C LEU A 1071 -1.78 -14.07 -13.75
N GLN A 1072 -1.20 -13.19 -12.93
CA GLN A 1072 0.23 -13.15 -12.65
C GLN A 1072 0.72 -14.44 -11.97
N THR A 1073 -0.03 -15.01 -11.03
CA THR A 1073 0.32 -16.29 -10.38
C THR A 1073 0.24 -17.46 -11.36
N LYS A 1074 -0.73 -17.49 -12.29
CA LYS A 1074 -0.77 -18.47 -13.38
C LYS A 1074 0.42 -18.33 -14.33
N LEU A 1075 0.72 -17.11 -14.79
CA LEU A 1075 1.84 -16.83 -15.68
C LEU A 1075 3.19 -17.13 -15.00
N ALA A 1076 3.32 -16.88 -13.69
CA ALA A 1076 4.49 -17.25 -12.90
C ALA A 1076 4.63 -18.78 -12.76
N ALA A 1077 3.54 -19.51 -12.52
CA ALA A 1077 3.54 -20.98 -12.48
C ALA A 1077 3.85 -21.59 -13.87
N GLU A 1078 3.32 -21.01 -14.94
CA GLU A 1078 3.66 -21.40 -16.32
C GLU A 1078 5.13 -21.10 -16.66
N ALA A 1079 5.68 -19.99 -16.18
CA ALA A 1079 7.09 -19.66 -16.34
C ALA A 1079 7.99 -20.61 -15.52
N GLN A 1080 7.61 -20.93 -14.27
CA GLN A 1080 8.29 -21.91 -13.44
C GLN A 1080 8.27 -23.29 -14.10
N ALA A 1081 7.12 -23.78 -14.58
CA ALA A 1081 7.03 -25.05 -15.29
C ALA A 1081 7.82 -25.08 -16.61
N LYS A 1082 7.99 -23.93 -17.29
CA LYS A 1082 8.90 -23.80 -18.44
C LYS A 1082 10.36 -23.87 -17.99
N TYR A 1083 10.77 -23.13 -16.97
CA TYR A 1083 12.13 -23.18 -16.42
C TYR A 1083 12.51 -24.55 -15.84
N GLU A 1084 11.60 -25.24 -15.16
CA GLU A 1084 11.80 -26.61 -14.68
C GLU A 1084 11.98 -27.59 -15.84
N ARG A 1085 11.20 -27.41 -16.92
CA ARG A 1085 11.33 -28.21 -18.15
C ARG A 1085 12.63 -27.91 -18.90
N GLU A 1086 13.03 -26.64 -19.01
CA GLU A 1086 14.30 -26.21 -19.59
C GLU A 1086 15.49 -26.71 -18.76
N LEU A 1087 15.38 -26.70 -17.42
CA LEU A 1087 16.41 -27.23 -16.52
C LEU A 1087 16.52 -28.76 -16.61
N MET A 1088 15.40 -29.48 -16.75
CA MET A 1088 15.42 -30.93 -17.05
C MET A 1088 16.01 -31.24 -18.43
N LEU A 1089 15.69 -30.44 -19.46
CA LEU A 1089 16.29 -30.58 -20.78
C LEU A 1089 17.80 -30.30 -20.74
N HIS A 1090 18.22 -29.23 -20.05
CA HIS A 1090 19.64 -28.93 -19.87
C HIS A 1090 20.37 -29.95 -18.98
N ALA A 1091 19.70 -30.60 -18.03
CA ALA A 1091 20.27 -31.73 -17.31
C ALA A 1091 20.55 -32.90 -18.27
N ALA A 1092 19.58 -33.25 -19.13
CA ALA A 1092 19.75 -34.27 -20.16
C ALA A 1092 20.81 -33.89 -21.21
N ASP A 1093 20.88 -32.62 -21.64
CA ASP A 1093 21.94 -32.10 -22.52
C ASP A 1093 23.32 -32.22 -21.85
N VAL A 1094 23.42 -31.90 -20.55
CA VAL A 1094 24.66 -31.99 -19.77
C VAL A 1094 25.07 -33.44 -19.54
N GLU A 1095 24.13 -34.37 -19.33
CA GLU A 1095 24.40 -35.80 -19.26
C GLU A 1095 24.87 -36.34 -20.63
N ALA A 1096 24.20 -35.98 -21.72
CA ALA A 1096 24.62 -36.31 -23.08
C ALA A 1096 26.01 -35.72 -23.43
N LEU A 1097 26.30 -34.49 -23.00
CA LEU A 1097 27.62 -33.87 -23.15
C LEU A 1097 28.68 -34.53 -22.27
N GLN A 1098 28.34 -35.01 -21.07
CA GLN A 1098 29.25 -35.80 -20.24
C GLN A 1098 29.55 -37.16 -20.88
N GLU A 1099 28.55 -37.83 -21.46
CA GLU A 1099 28.76 -39.05 -22.24
C GLU A 1099 29.62 -38.79 -23.48
N LEU A 1100 29.31 -37.78 -24.28
CA LEU A 1100 30.11 -37.40 -25.46
C LEU A 1100 31.53 -37.00 -25.08
N LYS A 1101 31.73 -36.32 -23.94
CA LYS A 1101 33.06 -36.00 -23.39
C LYS A 1101 33.81 -37.25 -22.95
N LYS A 1102 33.14 -38.21 -22.30
CA LYS A 1102 33.72 -39.52 -21.90
C LYS A 1102 34.12 -40.35 -23.12
N ARG A 1103 33.23 -40.47 -24.12
CA ARG A 1103 33.50 -41.11 -25.42
C ARG A 1103 34.63 -40.39 -26.16
N SER A 1104 34.67 -39.06 -26.16
CA SER A 1104 35.75 -38.27 -26.77
C SER A 1104 37.09 -38.45 -26.05
N GLN A 1105 37.11 -38.55 -24.72
CA GLN A 1105 38.29 -38.88 -23.93
C GLN A 1105 38.81 -40.30 -24.20
N GLN A 1106 37.90 -41.29 -24.33
CA GLN A 1106 38.25 -42.65 -24.76
C GLN A 1106 38.86 -42.65 -26.17
N ASN A 1107 38.21 -41.98 -27.14
CA ASN A 1107 38.70 -41.84 -28.51
C ASN A 1107 39.99 -40.99 -28.61
N ALA A 1108 40.30 -40.15 -27.62
CA ALA A 1108 41.55 -39.40 -27.52
C ALA A 1108 42.68 -40.25 -26.89
N ALA A 1109 42.36 -41.10 -25.90
CA ALA A 1109 43.30 -42.08 -25.36
C ALA A 1109 43.69 -43.11 -26.42
N GLN A 1110 42.72 -43.68 -27.14
CA GLN A 1110 42.95 -44.57 -28.28
C GLN A 1110 43.77 -43.91 -29.39
N ARG A 1111 43.50 -42.64 -29.72
CA ARG A 1111 44.32 -41.90 -30.70
C ARG A 1111 45.75 -41.70 -30.22
N ARG A 1112 45.99 -41.33 -28.96
CA ARG A 1112 47.36 -41.26 -28.42
C ARG A 1112 48.06 -42.61 -28.43
N GLU A 1113 47.36 -43.70 -28.12
CA GLU A 1113 47.92 -45.04 -28.18
C GLU A 1113 48.33 -45.42 -29.62
N LEU A 1114 47.49 -45.10 -30.60
CA LEU A 1114 47.79 -45.28 -32.03
C LEU A 1114 48.90 -44.32 -32.53
N GLU A 1115 48.96 -43.08 -32.05
CA GLU A 1115 50.02 -42.10 -32.33
C GLU A 1115 51.36 -42.52 -31.71
N GLU A 1116 51.33 -43.12 -30.51
CA GLU A 1116 52.49 -43.75 -29.88
C GLU A 1116 52.96 -44.98 -30.67
N GLN A 1117 52.04 -45.83 -31.14
CA GLN A 1117 52.38 -46.98 -31.99
C GLN A 1117 52.94 -46.52 -33.35
N LEU A 1118 52.34 -45.49 -33.96
CA LEU A 1118 52.78 -44.92 -35.24
C LEU A 1118 54.14 -44.22 -35.09
N SER A 1119 54.37 -43.44 -34.03
CA SER A 1119 55.68 -42.81 -33.79
C SER A 1119 56.76 -43.84 -33.48
N LYS A 1120 56.48 -44.89 -32.70
CA LYS A 1120 57.41 -46.01 -32.46
C LYS A 1120 57.74 -46.78 -33.74
N THR A 1121 56.76 -47.02 -34.62
CA THR A 1121 57.02 -47.66 -35.93
C THR A 1121 57.71 -46.72 -36.90
N SER A 1122 57.44 -45.42 -36.86
CA SER A 1122 58.11 -44.40 -37.69
C SER A 1122 59.55 -44.13 -37.24
N SER A 1123 59.85 -44.14 -35.95
CA SER A 1123 61.23 -44.02 -35.45
C SER A 1123 62.04 -45.26 -35.81
N LEU A 1124 61.47 -46.46 -35.61
CA LEU A 1124 62.07 -47.72 -36.05
C LEU A 1124 62.32 -47.71 -37.57
N LEU A 1125 61.35 -47.26 -38.37
CA LEU A 1125 61.51 -47.14 -39.83
C LEU A 1125 62.59 -46.11 -40.18
N GLN A 1126 62.63 -44.95 -39.53
CA GLN A 1126 63.66 -43.94 -39.75
C GLN A 1126 65.06 -44.44 -39.36
N GLU A 1127 65.21 -45.18 -38.25
CA GLU A 1127 66.46 -45.85 -37.87
C GLU A 1127 66.90 -46.85 -38.95
N LYS A 1128 65.98 -47.68 -39.46
CA LYS A 1128 66.28 -48.60 -40.57
C LYS A 1128 66.63 -47.84 -41.87
N THR A 1129 65.94 -46.75 -42.19
CA THR A 1129 66.23 -45.94 -43.39
C THR A 1129 67.57 -45.22 -43.26
N VAL A 1130 67.92 -44.70 -42.09
CA VAL A 1130 69.24 -44.09 -41.82
C VAL A 1130 70.33 -45.15 -41.92
N ALA A 1131 70.16 -46.33 -41.30
CA ALA A 1131 71.10 -47.44 -41.39
C ALA A 1131 71.30 -47.92 -42.84
N LEU A 1132 70.22 -48.08 -43.61
CA LEU A 1132 70.27 -48.41 -45.03
C LEU A 1132 70.98 -47.31 -45.84
N SER A 1133 70.69 -46.03 -45.59
CA SER A 1133 71.36 -44.93 -46.28
C SER A 1133 72.84 -44.80 -45.91
N ALA A 1134 73.24 -45.24 -44.70
CA ALA A 1134 74.62 -45.28 -44.27
C ALA A 1134 75.37 -46.42 -44.95
N THR A 1135 74.79 -47.62 -45.05
CA THR A 1135 75.40 -48.72 -45.83
C THR A 1135 75.41 -48.41 -47.33
N GLU A 1136 74.39 -47.73 -47.87
CA GLU A 1136 74.35 -47.28 -49.26
C GLU A 1136 75.43 -46.22 -49.54
N LYS A 1137 75.64 -45.26 -48.63
CA LYS A 1137 76.74 -44.28 -48.72
C LYS A 1137 78.10 -44.98 -48.65
N GLN A 1138 78.30 -45.88 -47.70
CA GLN A 1138 79.55 -46.63 -47.58
C GLN A 1138 79.84 -47.45 -48.84
N LEU A 1139 78.83 -48.14 -49.40
CA LEU A 1139 78.96 -48.86 -50.67
C LEU A 1139 79.22 -47.92 -51.86
N LYS A 1140 78.64 -46.71 -51.87
CA LYS A 1140 78.91 -45.67 -52.89
C LYS A 1140 80.32 -45.07 -52.76
N GLU A 1141 80.81 -44.87 -51.55
CA GLU A 1141 82.17 -44.42 -51.27
C GLU A 1141 83.20 -45.51 -51.61
N ASP A 1142 82.92 -46.77 -51.27
CA ASP A 1142 83.72 -47.92 -51.72
C ASP A 1142 83.73 -48.03 -53.25
N LEU A 1143 82.58 -47.92 -53.92
CA LEU A 1143 82.50 -47.89 -55.39
C LEU A 1143 83.24 -46.69 -56.00
N ALA A 1144 83.16 -45.50 -55.39
CA ALA A 1144 83.90 -44.31 -55.81
C ALA A 1144 85.41 -44.49 -55.63
N ASN A 1145 85.84 -45.10 -54.52
CA ASN A 1145 87.24 -45.44 -54.27
C ASN A 1145 87.75 -46.51 -55.23
N LYS A 1146 86.97 -47.57 -55.52
CA LYS A 1146 87.35 -48.59 -56.51
C LYS A 1146 87.40 -48.01 -57.93
N THR A 1147 86.40 -47.22 -58.35
CA THR A 1147 86.43 -46.57 -59.68
C THR A 1147 87.54 -45.53 -59.77
N ARG A 1148 87.86 -44.80 -58.70
CA ARG A 1148 89.04 -43.94 -58.62
C ARG A 1148 90.34 -44.74 -58.77
N CYS A 1149 90.52 -45.83 -58.04
CA CYS A 1149 91.68 -46.71 -58.21
C CYS A 1149 91.77 -47.28 -59.64
N CYS A 1150 90.64 -47.69 -60.24
CA CYS A 1150 90.60 -48.13 -61.64
C CYS A 1150 90.93 -47.00 -62.63
N ALA A 1151 90.55 -45.76 -62.35
CA ALA A 1151 90.90 -44.59 -63.16
C ALA A 1151 92.35 -44.11 -62.95
N GLU A 1152 92.91 -44.28 -61.76
CA GLU A 1152 94.32 -43.99 -61.46
C GLU A 1152 95.23 -45.08 -62.06
N LEU A 1153 94.86 -46.36 -61.95
CA LEU A 1153 95.47 -47.46 -62.72
C LEU A 1153 95.30 -47.25 -64.22
N GLY A 1154 94.13 -46.79 -64.67
CA GLY A 1154 93.87 -46.44 -66.08
C GLY A 1154 94.77 -45.31 -66.57
N LYS A 1155 95.01 -44.28 -65.74
CA LYS A 1155 95.95 -43.18 -66.03
C LYS A 1155 97.41 -43.63 -65.97
N GLN A 1156 97.79 -44.52 -65.05
CA GLN A 1156 99.11 -45.13 -65.02
C GLN A 1156 99.35 -46.00 -66.25
N ASN A 1157 98.34 -46.76 -66.69
CA ASN A 1157 98.41 -47.57 -67.89
C ASN A 1157 98.41 -46.71 -69.16
N SER A 1158 97.62 -45.62 -69.23
CA SER A 1158 97.69 -44.67 -70.35
C SER A 1158 98.99 -43.89 -70.37
N LEU A 1159 99.60 -43.60 -69.21
CA LEU A 1159 100.94 -43.00 -69.12
C LEU A 1159 102.02 -43.99 -69.53
N LEU A 1160 101.91 -45.28 -69.16
CA LEU A 1160 102.78 -46.35 -69.66
C LEU A 1160 102.62 -46.50 -71.18
N HIS A 1161 101.40 -46.47 -71.72
CA HIS A 1161 101.18 -46.47 -73.17
C HIS A 1161 101.75 -45.23 -73.83
N GLN A 1162 101.57 -44.02 -73.28
CA GLN A 1162 102.19 -42.79 -73.79
C GLN A 1162 103.72 -42.83 -73.73
N GLN A 1163 104.31 -43.36 -72.66
CA GLN A 1163 105.76 -43.56 -72.55
C GLN A 1163 106.26 -44.64 -73.52
N MET A 1164 105.49 -45.70 -73.74
CA MET A 1164 105.77 -46.68 -74.80
C MET A 1164 105.60 -46.08 -76.20
N ASP A 1165 104.68 -45.16 -76.43
CA ASP A 1165 104.47 -44.47 -77.72
C ASP A 1165 105.47 -43.33 -77.95
N GLU A 1166 105.98 -42.67 -76.92
CA GLU A 1166 107.13 -41.76 -77.00
C GLU A 1166 108.43 -42.54 -77.28
N MET A 1167 108.63 -43.67 -76.61
CA MET A 1167 109.73 -44.58 -76.91
C MET A 1167 109.58 -45.23 -78.30
N ALA A 1168 108.36 -45.57 -78.73
CA ALA A 1168 108.09 -46.15 -80.03
C ALA A 1168 108.03 -45.12 -81.17
N SER A 1169 107.80 -43.83 -80.91
CA SER A 1169 107.95 -42.77 -81.92
C SER A 1169 109.42 -42.41 -82.11
N ARG A 1170 110.20 -42.32 -81.01
CA ARG A 1170 111.67 -42.28 -81.08
C ARG A 1170 112.25 -43.50 -81.81
N SER A 1171 111.71 -44.70 -81.55
CA SER A 1171 112.13 -45.93 -82.25
C SER A 1171 111.64 -45.99 -83.71
N ARG A 1172 110.45 -45.47 -84.03
CA ARG A 1172 109.94 -45.37 -85.41
C ARG A 1172 110.76 -44.41 -86.30
N GLN A 1173 111.47 -43.44 -85.73
CA GLN A 1173 112.49 -42.66 -86.45
C GLN A 1173 113.82 -43.42 -86.66
N GLN A 1174 114.03 -44.59 -86.05
CA GLN A 1174 115.22 -45.45 -86.23
C GLN A 1174 114.93 -46.84 -86.82
N ARG A 1175 113.66 -47.20 -87.06
CA ARG A 1175 113.25 -48.46 -87.71
C ARG A 1175 112.13 -48.25 -88.73
N SER A 1176 112.51 -47.84 -89.92
CA SER A 1176 111.64 -47.82 -91.10
C SER A 1176 111.52 -49.21 -91.75
N GLN A 1177 110.94 -50.19 -91.05
CA GLN A 1177 110.43 -51.44 -91.64
C GLN A 1177 109.64 -52.26 -90.60
N GLN A 1178 108.39 -52.58 -90.98
CA GLN A 1178 107.63 -53.82 -90.69
C GLN A 1178 107.35 -54.24 -89.22
N GLU A 1179 106.21 -54.86 -88.86
CA GLU A 1179 104.83 -54.90 -89.37
C GLU A 1179 104.01 -55.80 -88.40
N GLN A 1180 102.69 -55.56 -88.21
CA GLN A 1180 101.65 -56.62 -88.04
C GLN A 1180 101.66 -57.46 -86.69
N GLN A 1181 100.63 -58.21 -86.20
CA GLN A 1181 99.21 -58.46 -86.58
C GLN A 1181 98.38 -59.29 -85.52
N LEU A 1182 97.02 -59.36 -85.66
CA LEU A 1182 96.06 -60.50 -85.43
C LEU A 1182 95.86 -61.11 -83.98
N ASP A 1183 94.82 -61.93 -83.59
CA ASP A 1183 93.59 -62.45 -84.27
C ASP A 1183 92.38 -62.96 -83.39
N LEU A 1184 91.21 -63.16 -84.06
CA LEU A 1184 89.98 -64.03 -83.96
C LEU A 1184 89.55 -64.98 -82.77
N SER A 1185 88.22 -65.23 -82.64
CA SER A 1185 87.52 -66.58 -82.51
C SER A 1185 85.96 -66.53 -82.31
N PHE A 1186 85.23 -67.68 -82.22
CA PHE A 1186 83.77 -67.85 -82.53
C PHE A 1186 82.90 -68.81 -81.61
N THR A 1187 81.66 -69.16 -82.03
CA THR A 1187 80.44 -69.71 -81.34
C THR A 1187 80.24 -71.25 -81.16
N GLU A 1188 79.24 -71.72 -80.37
CA GLU A 1188 78.56 -73.06 -80.48
C GLU A 1188 77.12 -73.16 -79.84
N GLU A 1189 76.36 -74.28 -80.01
CA GLU A 1189 74.90 -74.45 -79.68
C GLU A 1189 74.46 -75.81 -79.02
N GLY A 1190 73.29 -75.83 -78.34
CA GLY A 1190 72.27 -76.92 -78.53
C GLY A 1190 71.72 -77.77 -77.33
N LYS A 1191 70.50 -78.34 -77.54
CA LYS A 1191 69.77 -79.41 -76.76
C LYS A 1191 69.01 -78.98 -75.46
N THR A 1192 67.89 -79.57 -75.02
CA THR A 1192 66.96 -80.62 -75.56
C THR A 1192 65.51 -80.42 -75.02
N THR A 1193 64.50 -80.98 -75.68
CA THR A 1193 63.06 -80.68 -75.48
C THR A 1193 62.38 -81.24 -74.23
N GLU A 1194 62.96 -82.21 -73.51
CA GLU A 1194 62.26 -82.91 -72.41
C GLU A 1194 62.05 -82.02 -71.17
N GLN A 1195 62.98 -81.10 -70.88
CA GLN A 1195 62.87 -80.15 -69.76
C GLN A 1195 61.63 -79.25 -69.89
N ILE A 1196 61.20 -78.91 -71.11
CA ILE A 1196 60.02 -78.10 -71.37
C ILE A 1196 58.74 -78.84 -70.94
N LEU A 1197 58.70 -80.17 -71.07
CA LEU A 1197 57.57 -80.98 -70.61
C LEU A 1197 57.51 -81.12 -69.09
N GLU A 1198 58.65 -81.11 -68.41
CA GLU A 1198 58.69 -81.06 -66.93
C GLU A 1198 58.27 -79.69 -66.40
N ILE A 1199 58.74 -78.60 -67.01
CA ILE A 1199 58.28 -77.23 -66.71
C ILE A 1199 56.75 -77.12 -66.94
N LEU A 1200 56.22 -77.68 -68.03
CA LEU A 1200 54.77 -77.69 -68.28
C LEU A 1200 53.98 -78.55 -67.27
N ARG A 1201 54.55 -79.62 -66.71
CA ARG A 1201 53.94 -80.38 -65.61
C ARG A 1201 53.99 -79.61 -64.30
N PHE A 1202 55.09 -78.92 -64.02
CA PHE A 1202 55.27 -78.08 -62.84
C PHE A 1202 54.28 -76.91 -62.84
N VAL A 1203 54.22 -76.12 -63.92
CA VAL A 1203 53.29 -75.00 -64.10
C VAL A 1203 51.82 -75.44 -64.05
N ARG A 1204 51.47 -76.66 -64.52
CA ARG A 1204 50.11 -77.20 -64.34
C ARG A 1204 49.78 -77.50 -62.88
N ARG A 1205 50.71 -78.12 -62.13
CA ARG A 1205 50.52 -78.35 -60.68
C ARG A 1205 50.44 -77.05 -59.90
N GLU A 1206 51.30 -76.07 -60.20
CA GLU A 1206 51.21 -74.75 -59.56
C GLU A 1206 49.90 -74.04 -59.90
N LYS A 1207 49.39 -74.16 -61.13
CA LYS A 1207 48.06 -73.65 -61.48
C LYS A 1207 46.94 -74.36 -60.71
N GLU A 1208 47.00 -75.68 -60.56
CA GLU A 1208 46.03 -76.47 -59.78
C GLU A 1208 46.07 -76.10 -58.29
N ILE A 1209 47.26 -75.91 -57.72
CA ILE A 1209 47.46 -75.44 -56.33
C ILE A 1209 46.95 -74.00 -56.16
N ALA A 1210 47.27 -73.09 -57.09
CA ALA A 1210 46.80 -71.71 -57.04
C ALA A 1210 45.27 -71.61 -57.18
N LEU A 1211 44.64 -72.42 -58.04
CA LEU A 1211 43.19 -72.50 -58.14
C LEU A 1211 42.56 -73.06 -56.86
N ALA A 1212 43.13 -74.09 -56.25
CA ALA A 1212 42.67 -74.62 -54.96
C ALA A 1212 42.83 -73.60 -53.82
N GLN A 1213 43.88 -72.78 -53.84
CA GLN A 1213 44.07 -71.65 -52.91
C GLN A 1213 43.05 -70.53 -53.16
N CYS A 1214 42.75 -70.18 -54.41
CA CYS A 1214 41.68 -69.24 -54.75
C CYS A 1214 40.32 -69.74 -54.25
N GLU A 1215 39.94 -70.99 -54.55
CA GLU A 1215 38.70 -71.59 -54.04
C GLU A 1215 38.64 -71.63 -52.51
N ALA A 1216 39.77 -71.84 -51.83
CA ALA A 1216 39.83 -71.76 -50.37
C ALA A 1216 39.57 -70.32 -49.90
N SER A 1217 40.24 -69.32 -50.49
CA SER A 1217 40.04 -67.91 -50.15
C SER A 1217 38.62 -67.41 -50.47
N ASP A 1218 37.98 -67.90 -51.54
CA ASP A 1218 36.59 -67.57 -51.88
C ASP A 1218 35.59 -68.20 -50.88
N ARG A 1219 35.84 -69.45 -50.44
CA ARG A 1219 35.06 -70.11 -49.38
C ARG A 1219 35.25 -69.43 -48.03
N GLU A 1220 36.45 -68.93 -47.73
CA GLU A 1220 36.71 -68.12 -46.53
C GLU A 1220 36.05 -66.74 -46.62
N ALA A 1221 36.14 -66.05 -47.76
CA ALA A 1221 35.45 -64.79 -47.99
C ALA A 1221 33.91 -64.94 -47.91
N LEU A 1222 33.35 -66.05 -48.39
CA LEU A 1222 31.94 -66.41 -48.18
C LEU A 1222 31.62 -66.64 -46.71
N ARG A 1223 32.47 -67.35 -45.95
CA ARG A 1223 32.32 -67.49 -44.49
C ARG A 1223 32.37 -66.14 -43.77
N TYR A 1224 33.30 -65.25 -44.13
CA TYR A 1224 33.39 -63.91 -43.55
C TYR A 1224 32.15 -63.08 -43.88
N LYS A 1225 31.66 -63.10 -45.14
CA LYS A 1225 30.39 -62.45 -45.52
C LYS A 1225 29.20 -62.99 -44.72
N GLN A 1226 29.02 -64.31 -44.64
CA GLN A 1226 27.96 -64.93 -43.85
C GLN A 1226 28.05 -64.58 -42.36
N ARG A 1227 29.27 -64.42 -41.82
CA ARG A 1227 29.48 -64.00 -40.43
C ARG A 1227 29.17 -62.53 -40.21
N VAL A 1228 29.52 -61.64 -41.15
CA VAL A 1228 29.11 -60.23 -41.13
C VAL A 1228 27.60 -60.11 -41.25
N GLU A 1229 26.96 -60.83 -42.19
CA GLU A 1229 25.50 -60.85 -42.29
C GLU A 1229 24.81 -61.40 -41.02
N HIS A 1230 25.44 -62.35 -40.31
CA HIS A 1230 24.94 -62.83 -39.02
C HIS A 1230 25.02 -61.71 -37.97
N GLN A 1231 26.15 -61.02 -37.88
CA GLN A 1231 26.34 -59.89 -36.96
C GLN A 1231 25.45 -58.69 -37.32
N ASP A 1232 25.16 -58.44 -38.60
CA ASP A 1232 24.20 -57.42 -39.05
C ASP A 1232 22.74 -57.79 -38.73
N ARG A 1233 22.42 -59.10 -38.64
CA ARG A 1233 21.11 -59.57 -38.14
C ARG A 1233 21.05 -59.42 -36.63
N GLU A 1234 22.06 -59.88 -35.90
CA GLU A 1234 22.16 -59.70 -34.44
C GLU A 1234 22.12 -58.22 -34.04
N LEU A 1235 22.79 -57.33 -34.78
CA LEU A 1235 22.72 -55.88 -34.56
C LEU A 1235 21.34 -55.28 -34.87
N LYS A 1236 20.61 -55.82 -35.86
CA LYS A 1236 19.23 -55.39 -36.14
C LYS A 1236 18.25 -55.90 -35.10
N GLU A 1237 18.35 -57.16 -34.70
CA GLU A 1237 17.54 -57.74 -33.63
C GLU A 1237 17.81 -57.02 -32.30
N LEU A 1238 19.06 -56.65 -32.00
CA LEU A 1238 19.40 -55.80 -30.86
C LEU A 1238 18.91 -54.36 -31.01
N GLN A 1239 18.89 -53.77 -32.21
CA GLN A 1239 18.31 -52.44 -32.45
C GLN A 1239 16.79 -52.45 -32.33
N GLU A 1240 16.10 -53.46 -32.85
CA GLU A 1240 14.66 -53.63 -32.73
C GLU A 1240 14.26 -53.88 -31.26
N ALA A 1241 15.05 -54.67 -30.52
CA ALA A 1241 14.92 -54.85 -29.06
C ALA A 1241 15.35 -53.65 -28.21
N LEU A 1242 15.97 -52.61 -28.80
CA LEU A 1242 16.26 -51.33 -28.12
C LEU A 1242 15.25 -50.21 -28.46
N ASN A 1243 14.38 -50.45 -29.46
CA ASN A 1243 13.35 -49.53 -29.93
C ASN A 1243 11.92 -49.99 -29.54
N ALA A 1244 11.81 -50.98 -28.65
CA ALA A 1244 10.58 -51.56 -28.11
C ALA A 1244 10.55 -51.47 -26.57
#